data_AF-A0AA90QN63-F1
#
_entry.id   AF-A0AA90QN63-F1
#
_cell.length_a   1.000
_cell.length_b   1.000
_cell.length_c   1.000
_cell.angle_alpha   90.00
_cell.angle_beta   90.00
_cell.angle_gamma   90.00
#
_symmetry.space_group_name_H-M   'P 1'
#
loop_
_entity.id
_entity.type
_entity.pdbx_description
1 polymer ?
#
loop_
_entity_poly.entity_id
_entity_poly.type
_entity_poly.pdbx_seq_one_letter_code
_entity_poly.pdbx_strand_id
1 'polypeptide(L)'
;MPTISAAQQQTIPLEEGRALTLSGAPGAVGIVYRLDQALGGTNSLQSWAIGSGSVAPLGPFPSAEKFLITCSVGSVTATVVNATLTSPGVVTDNFGSVTGLKGLGGGGGRFATSILRNEALVKHWGCSGANGLLQTSGQSGSAWSMCVKMEMEAPFHAVRLLRVNRSGLNALGGGKALVFVTESNAIDASYGLTLSQNLSRPVYNVGGTATAYNAIAPAGTVNGYQNVNWPGREVVALTNATTTATVTTKVPHGLVTANTVTVRDADLAAYNVTAAAITVLNTTQFTYPMATDPGAAATAMGTYTANACGTLKPNLNQTFALSEKSPMKSRPTRLDGGSRPLLGLIFWHDGTAQSFPFHNVSIAVRGPTAAMRGRTVQVGAILADAVGNLGWNFSLDTVLMDVFPVVSFSVPVLSIWGVGDSTWQNDGLTATKMSSWLYRACMDVSTPTAPVVYANFGASSQSSATYWAQAKGALAAGTPPPSVLWIGLDSVNDGVNNDGTLQSAFALAQDVIATAKKYGIPVVVMSPRMPNNTLNAAQYAIKVAQDAALAALAAAYGIQWVPFTGLGDGAVPERWLPSAGQYAATSFTGSIAGTLLTVSSLATASAPVTPGQQIFGAGVTAGTTIVGYGGSAGTFIVSPSQTVSSTAMSSLATCNISTGAPAVVSIANAVVAGQSCMFTSTVALPEGIPSGTQLFVAANPAPTTTTFSVSLTPDGPAITATVAGIGVHSVFFGRDGIHENESTIEAALAPQGATFIRSLAVA
;
A
#
# COMPACT_ATOMS: atom_id res chain seq x y z
N MET A 1 29.76 -42.42 -13.31
CA MET A 1 30.57 -41.18 -13.23
C MET A 1 31.62 -41.27 -14.31
N PRO A 2 31.46 -40.60 -15.46
CA PRO A 2 32.55 -40.53 -16.43
C PRO A 2 33.73 -39.72 -15.89
N THR A 3 34.94 -40.21 -16.17
CA THR A 3 36.18 -39.45 -16.02
C THR A 3 36.68 -39.09 -17.42
N ILE A 4 36.73 -37.79 -17.71
CA ILE A 4 37.19 -37.22 -18.98
C ILE A 4 38.68 -36.90 -18.84
N SER A 5 39.54 -37.61 -19.57
CA SER A 5 41.00 -37.39 -19.53
C SER A 5 41.43 -36.27 -20.47
N ALA A 6 42.70 -35.85 -20.37
CA ALA A 6 43.29 -34.87 -21.28
C ALA A 6 43.06 -35.21 -22.76
N ALA A 7 42.75 -34.18 -23.56
CA ALA A 7 42.34 -34.23 -24.95
C ALA A 7 41.03 -35.00 -25.24
N GLN A 8 40.26 -35.39 -24.22
CA GLN A 8 38.94 -35.99 -24.40
C GLN A 8 37.82 -34.97 -24.22
N GLN A 9 36.68 -35.28 -24.84
CA GLN A 9 35.43 -34.58 -24.60
C GLN A 9 34.29 -35.58 -24.46
N GLN A 10 33.28 -35.22 -23.67
CA GLN A 10 32.11 -36.06 -23.47
C GLN A 10 30.86 -35.21 -23.24
N THR A 11 29.77 -35.59 -23.90
CA THR A 11 28.45 -35.02 -23.65
C THR A 11 27.72 -35.79 -22.56
N ILE A 12 27.20 -35.08 -21.55
CA ILE A 12 26.43 -35.63 -20.43
C ILE A 12 25.01 -35.06 -20.49
N PRO A 13 23.96 -35.90 -20.60
CA PRO A 13 22.59 -35.46 -20.40
C PRO A 13 22.32 -35.22 -18.90
N LEU A 14 21.58 -34.17 -18.60
CA LEU A 14 21.13 -33.84 -17.25
C LEU A 14 19.61 -33.78 -17.25
N GLU A 15 18.96 -34.71 -16.57
CA GLU A 15 17.50 -34.74 -16.45
C GLU A 15 16.98 -33.53 -15.64
N GLU A 16 15.72 -33.15 -15.87
CA GLU A 16 15.06 -32.09 -15.10
C GLU A 16 15.13 -32.39 -13.59
N GLY A 17 15.42 -31.37 -12.78
CA GLY A 17 15.52 -31.53 -11.32
C GLY A 17 16.79 -32.26 -10.83
N ARG A 18 17.76 -32.59 -11.70
CA ARG A 18 19.09 -33.12 -11.32
C ARG A 18 20.15 -32.02 -11.38
N ALA A 19 21.28 -32.23 -10.70
CA ALA A 19 22.44 -31.34 -10.78
C ALA A 19 23.69 -32.09 -11.28
N LEU A 20 24.53 -31.41 -12.05
CA LEU A 20 25.82 -31.93 -12.52
C LEU A 20 26.93 -31.41 -11.61
N THR A 21 27.65 -32.33 -10.97
CA THR A 21 28.84 -32.03 -10.17
C THR A 21 30.10 -32.39 -10.96
N LEU A 22 31.11 -31.53 -10.89
CA LEU A 22 32.36 -31.66 -11.63
C LEU A 22 33.53 -31.51 -10.68
N SER A 23 34.57 -32.31 -10.85
CA SER A 23 35.81 -32.16 -10.10
C SER A 23 37.01 -32.44 -10.98
N GLY A 24 37.94 -31.50 -11.10
CA GLY A 24 39.21 -31.72 -11.77
C GLY A 24 40.25 -32.34 -10.83
N ALA A 25 41.08 -33.24 -11.36
CA ALA A 25 42.29 -33.71 -10.69
C ALA A 25 43.29 -32.55 -10.48
N PRO A 26 44.30 -32.69 -9.60
CA PRO A 26 45.38 -31.71 -9.48
C PRO A 26 46.02 -31.40 -10.85
N GLY A 27 46.13 -30.12 -11.18
CA GLY A 27 46.61 -29.64 -12.48
C GLY A 27 45.63 -29.76 -13.64
N ALA A 28 44.37 -30.17 -13.40
CA ALA A 28 43.39 -30.28 -14.48
C ALA A 28 42.99 -28.90 -15.05
N VAL A 29 42.82 -28.86 -16.38
CA VAL A 29 42.32 -27.71 -17.13
C VAL A 29 41.24 -28.20 -18.09
N GLY A 30 39.98 -27.91 -17.81
CA GLY A 30 38.84 -28.28 -18.63
C GLY A 30 37.81 -27.16 -18.76
N ILE A 31 36.82 -27.37 -19.62
CA ILE A 31 35.67 -26.47 -19.78
C ILE A 31 34.42 -27.32 -19.89
N VAL A 32 33.34 -26.92 -19.23
CA VAL A 32 32.00 -27.47 -19.45
C VAL A 32 31.15 -26.44 -20.19
N TYR A 33 30.43 -26.87 -21.21
CA TYR A 33 29.53 -26.06 -22.02
C TYR A 33 28.09 -26.57 -21.84
N ARG A 34 27.14 -25.69 -21.55
CA ARG A 34 25.72 -25.98 -21.71
C ARG A 34 25.35 -25.82 -23.18
N LEU A 35 24.75 -26.85 -23.77
CA LEU A 35 24.44 -26.89 -25.20
C LEU A 35 23.01 -26.43 -25.48
N ASP A 36 22.81 -25.69 -26.57
CA ASP A 36 21.50 -25.26 -27.04
C ASP A 36 20.75 -26.42 -27.70
N GLN A 37 19.70 -26.91 -27.05
CA GLN A 37 18.90 -28.00 -27.60
C GLN A 37 18.00 -27.58 -28.76
N ALA A 38 17.59 -26.31 -28.84
CA ALA A 38 16.73 -25.82 -29.92
C ALA A 38 17.45 -25.83 -31.27
N LEU A 39 18.78 -25.73 -31.25
CA LEU A 39 19.65 -25.73 -32.43
C LEU A 39 20.44 -27.03 -32.60
N GLY A 40 19.90 -28.17 -32.12
CA GLY A 40 20.47 -29.50 -32.36
C GLY A 40 21.62 -29.89 -31.42
N GLY A 41 21.90 -29.10 -30.37
CA GLY A 41 22.87 -29.44 -29.33
C GLY A 41 24.33 -29.24 -29.71
N THR A 42 24.63 -28.42 -30.71
CA THR A 42 26.01 -28.14 -31.17
C THR A 42 26.53 -26.78 -30.73
N ASN A 43 25.64 -25.81 -30.47
CA ASN A 43 26.01 -24.47 -30.01
C ASN A 43 26.09 -24.40 -28.49
N SER A 44 27.05 -23.65 -27.95
CA SER A 44 27.13 -23.36 -26.52
C SER A 44 26.26 -22.15 -26.16
N LEU A 45 25.41 -22.30 -25.14
CA LEU A 45 24.69 -21.19 -24.49
C LEU A 45 25.50 -20.57 -23.36
N GLN A 46 26.26 -21.39 -22.64
CA GLN A 46 27.03 -20.98 -21.47
C GLN A 46 28.23 -21.92 -21.26
N SER A 47 29.29 -21.43 -20.63
CA SER A 47 30.45 -22.25 -20.28
C SER A 47 31.01 -21.93 -18.89
N TRP A 48 31.71 -22.91 -18.30
CA TRP A 48 32.42 -22.78 -17.03
C TRP A 48 33.78 -23.45 -17.11
N ALA A 49 34.81 -22.80 -16.59
CA ALA A 49 36.15 -23.38 -16.48
C ALA A 49 36.20 -24.42 -15.35
N ILE A 50 36.97 -25.49 -15.57
CA ILE A 50 37.20 -26.57 -14.61
C ILE A 50 38.70 -26.58 -14.30
N GLY A 51 39.03 -26.27 -13.05
CA GLY A 51 40.39 -26.39 -12.50
C GLY A 51 40.52 -27.60 -11.58
N SER A 52 41.57 -27.61 -10.76
CA SER A 52 41.72 -28.61 -9.69
C SER A 52 40.64 -28.47 -8.61
N GLY A 53 40.12 -29.59 -8.14
CA GLY A 53 39.06 -29.63 -7.11
C GLY A 53 37.66 -29.54 -7.69
N SER A 54 36.67 -29.46 -6.79
CA SER A 54 35.25 -29.47 -7.14
C SER A 54 34.77 -28.10 -7.63
N VAL A 55 33.97 -28.10 -8.69
CA VAL A 55 33.24 -26.93 -9.19
C VAL A 55 31.85 -26.91 -8.56
N ALA A 56 31.27 -25.71 -8.41
CA ALA A 56 29.90 -25.55 -7.97
C ALA A 56 28.94 -26.41 -8.83
N PRO A 57 27.96 -27.12 -8.22
CA PRO A 57 27.00 -27.92 -8.98
C PRO A 57 26.24 -27.08 -10.02
N LEU A 58 26.08 -27.62 -11.23
CA LEU A 58 25.32 -27.00 -12.30
C LEU A 58 23.90 -27.59 -12.33
N GLY A 59 22.91 -26.77 -11.97
CA GLY A 59 21.50 -27.16 -11.85
C GLY A 59 20.92 -26.89 -10.45
N PRO A 60 19.65 -27.28 -10.17
CA PRO A 60 18.74 -27.93 -11.11
C PRO A 60 18.28 -26.97 -12.22
N PHE A 61 17.99 -27.53 -13.40
CA PHE A 61 17.38 -26.81 -14.51
C PHE A 61 15.91 -27.21 -14.65
N PRO A 62 15.04 -26.29 -15.13
CA PRO A 62 13.60 -26.53 -15.28
C PRO A 62 13.23 -27.43 -16.47
N SER A 63 14.23 -27.92 -17.20
CA SER A 63 14.09 -28.82 -18.34
C SER A 63 15.31 -29.72 -18.42
N ALA A 64 15.22 -30.84 -19.16
CA ALA A 64 16.38 -31.67 -19.43
C ALA A 64 17.42 -30.91 -20.27
N GLU A 65 18.69 -30.97 -19.86
CA GLU A 65 19.82 -30.24 -20.45
C GLU A 65 20.89 -31.18 -21.00
N LYS A 66 21.80 -30.65 -21.84
CA LYS A 66 22.99 -31.38 -22.30
C LYS A 66 24.25 -30.53 -22.04
N PHE A 67 25.27 -31.18 -21.49
CA PHE A 67 26.55 -30.54 -21.21
C PHE A 67 27.69 -31.21 -21.96
N LEU A 68 28.48 -30.46 -22.72
CA LEU A 68 29.75 -30.94 -23.29
C LEU A 68 30.88 -30.59 -22.33
N ILE A 69 31.62 -31.58 -21.84
CA ILE A 69 32.79 -31.38 -21.00
C ILE A 69 34.02 -31.68 -21.83
N THR A 70 34.97 -30.76 -21.86
CA THR A 70 36.30 -30.93 -22.47
C THR A 70 37.37 -30.87 -21.39
N CYS A 71 38.43 -31.67 -21.53
CA CYS A 71 39.59 -31.64 -20.64
C CYS A 71 40.85 -31.52 -21.48
N SER A 72 41.60 -30.44 -21.31
CA SER A 72 42.84 -30.18 -22.06
C SER A 72 44.09 -30.67 -21.33
N VAL A 73 44.08 -30.68 -19.99
CA VAL A 73 45.17 -31.16 -19.12
C VAL A 73 44.55 -31.89 -17.92
N GLY A 74 45.19 -32.96 -17.44
CA GLY A 74 44.72 -33.73 -16.28
C GLY A 74 43.48 -34.59 -16.57
N SER A 75 42.57 -34.69 -15.61
CA SER A 75 41.29 -35.37 -15.77
C SER A 75 40.17 -34.67 -15.01
N VAL A 76 38.94 -34.81 -15.50
CA VAL A 76 37.72 -34.27 -14.89
C VAL A 76 36.75 -35.41 -14.61
N THR A 77 36.30 -35.56 -13.37
CA THR A 77 35.21 -36.47 -13.01
C THR A 77 33.89 -35.72 -13.01
N ALA A 78 32.87 -36.29 -13.63
CA ALA A 78 31.54 -35.73 -13.70
C ALA A 78 30.48 -36.68 -13.15
N THR A 79 29.56 -36.14 -12.34
CA THR A 79 28.54 -36.93 -11.65
C THR A 79 27.20 -36.21 -11.66
N VAL A 80 26.18 -36.88 -12.20
CA VAL A 80 24.79 -36.43 -12.12
C VAL A 80 24.21 -36.88 -10.79
N VAL A 81 23.96 -35.94 -9.90
CA VAL A 81 23.37 -36.19 -8.57
C VAL A 81 21.91 -35.71 -8.56
N ASN A 82 21.11 -36.22 -7.63
CA ASN A 82 19.85 -35.56 -7.31
C ASN A 82 20.16 -34.12 -6.94
N ALA A 83 19.38 -33.15 -7.42
CA ALA A 83 19.48 -31.81 -6.88
C ALA A 83 18.92 -31.84 -5.46
N THR A 84 19.72 -32.30 -4.51
CA THR A 84 19.53 -31.93 -3.13
C THR A 84 19.76 -30.43 -3.14
N LEU A 85 18.71 -29.62 -2.97
CA LEU A 85 18.92 -28.30 -2.41
C LEU A 85 19.76 -28.56 -1.16
N THR A 86 21.05 -28.28 -1.22
CA THR A 86 21.80 -28.09 0.01
C THR A 86 21.11 -26.90 0.65
N SER A 87 20.17 -27.19 1.54
CA SER A 87 19.68 -26.24 2.52
C SER A 87 20.94 -25.57 3.08
N PRO A 88 20.94 -24.24 3.24
CA PRO A 88 22.09 -23.59 3.82
C PRO A 88 22.39 -24.31 5.14
N GLY A 89 23.63 -24.81 5.27
CA GLY A 89 23.97 -25.74 6.35
C GLY A 89 23.76 -25.04 7.67
N VAL A 90 22.90 -25.58 8.52
CA VAL A 90 22.55 -24.88 9.75
C VAL A 90 23.68 -25.08 10.77
N VAL A 91 24.19 -23.99 11.35
CA VAL A 91 25.03 -24.06 12.55
C VAL A 91 24.09 -24.35 13.70
N THR A 92 24.26 -25.51 14.32
CA THR A 92 23.57 -25.84 15.56
C THR A 92 24.52 -25.66 16.73
N ASP A 93 24.01 -25.17 17.86
CA ASP A 93 24.74 -25.24 19.12
C ASP A 93 24.86 -26.68 19.63
N ASN A 94 25.53 -26.86 20.76
CA ASN A 94 25.68 -28.17 21.40
C ASN A 94 24.35 -28.79 21.90
N PHE A 95 23.23 -28.07 21.81
CA PHE A 95 21.89 -28.54 22.14
C PHE A 95 21.03 -28.85 20.90
N GLY A 96 21.60 -28.74 19.68
CA GLY A 96 20.89 -28.98 18.43
C GLY A 96 20.00 -27.81 17.99
N SER A 97 20.12 -26.66 18.65
CA SER A 97 19.34 -25.46 18.33
C SER A 97 20.01 -24.66 17.22
N VAL A 98 19.23 -24.17 16.26
CA VAL A 98 19.71 -23.44 15.09
C VAL A 98 20.20 -22.05 15.48
N THR A 99 21.52 -21.81 15.41
CA THR A 99 22.16 -20.53 15.75
C THR A 99 22.64 -19.73 14.54
N GLY A 100 22.58 -20.29 13.33
CA GLY A 100 22.94 -19.56 12.10
C GLY A 100 23.08 -20.47 10.87
N LEU A 101 23.56 -19.91 9.76
CA LEU A 101 23.83 -20.64 8.51
C LEU A 101 25.35 -20.63 8.21
N LYS A 102 25.89 -21.80 7.90
CA LYS A 102 27.30 -22.09 7.62
C LYS A 102 27.55 -21.88 6.12
N GLY A 103 28.36 -20.87 5.78
CA GLY A 103 28.88 -20.68 4.42
C GLY A 103 28.61 -19.32 3.77
N LEU A 104 27.79 -18.45 4.36
CA LEU A 104 27.73 -17.04 3.98
C LEU A 104 28.77 -16.28 4.80
N GLY A 105 30.01 -16.34 4.35
CA GLY A 105 31.02 -15.38 4.77
C GLY A 105 30.57 -13.99 4.35
N GLY A 106 30.17 -13.17 5.32
CA GLY A 106 29.79 -11.79 5.10
C GLY A 106 28.98 -11.30 6.27
N GLY A 107 29.61 -10.51 7.15
CA GLY A 107 28.91 -9.75 8.18
C GLY A 107 27.75 -8.95 7.59
N GLY A 108 26.91 -8.41 8.48
CA GLY A 108 25.78 -7.55 8.15
C GLY A 108 26.17 -6.33 7.31
N GLY A 109 26.46 -6.56 6.04
CA GLY A 109 26.63 -5.59 4.99
C GLY A 109 25.26 -5.03 4.70
N ARG A 110 24.79 -4.17 5.61
CA ARG A 110 23.87 -3.09 5.26
C ARG A 110 24.43 -2.51 3.96
N PHE A 111 23.66 -2.59 2.88
CA PHE A 111 24.00 -1.95 1.62
C PHE A 111 24.42 -0.52 1.95
N ALA A 112 25.70 -0.18 1.76
CA ALA A 112 26.31 1.10 2.16
C ALA A 112 25.81 2.31 1.35
N THR A 113 24.65 2.18 0.72
CA THR A 113 23.92 3.25 0.03
C THR A 113 22.98 3.92 1.01
N SER A 114 22.94 5.25 1.00
CA SER A 114 21.91 6.01 1.72
C SER A 114 20.53 5.41 1.45
N ILE A 115 19.81 5.05 2.51
CA ILE A 115 18.42 4.55 2.40
C ILE A 115 17.48 5.63 1.87
N LEU A 116 17.87 6.90 1.98
CA LEU A 116 17.06 8.04 1.57
C LEU A 116 17.07 8.19 0.05
N ARG A 117 15.95 8.63 -0.49
CA ARG A 117 15.75 8.89 -1.92
C ARG A 117 15.48 10.38 -2.14
N ASN A 118 15.84 10.90 -3.31
CA ASN A 118 15.41 12.24 -3.72
C ASN A 118 14.11 12.21 -4.52
N GLU A 119 13.56 11.03 -4.76
CA GLU A 119 12.33 10.86 -5.53
C GLU A 119 11.49 9.72 -4.95
N ALA A 120 10.19 9.94 -4.79
CA ALA A 120 9.28 8.96 -4.22
C ALA A 120 7.89 9.01 -4.87
N LEU A 121 7.25 7.85 -4.97
CA LEU A 121 5.83 7.74 -5.33
C LEU A 121 4.98 8.20 -4.15
N VAL A 122 4.06 9.13 -4.39
CA VAL A 122 3.08 9.59 -3.43
C VAL A 122 1.73 8.98 -3.80
N LYS A 123 1.32 7.95 -3.07
CA LYS A 123 0.08 7.20 -3.33
C LYS A 123 -0.68 7.00 -2.02
N HIS A 124 -1.61 7.92 -1.72
CA HIS A 124 -2.30 7.91 -0.42
C HIS A 124 -3.43 6.89 -0.36
N TRP A 125 -4.16 6.70 -1.46
CA TRP A 125 -5.22 5.69 -1.56
C TRP A 125 -4.71 4.40 -2.18
N GLY A 126 -5.36 3.29 -1.82
CA GLY A 126 -5.08 1.95 -2.36
C GLY A 126 -5.57 1.78 -3.79
N CYS A 127 -6.05 0.59 -4.12
CA CYS A 127 -6.50 0.25 -5.48
C CYS A 127 -8.01 0.47 -5.63
N SER A 128 -8.48 1.06 -6.72
CA SER A 128 -9.93 1.22 -6.93
C SER A 128 -10.65 -0.13 -7.09
N GLY A 129 -11.78 -0.29 -6.37
CA GLY A 129 -12.78 -1.33 -6.63
C GLY A 129 -12.52 -2.72 -6.00
N ALA A 130 -13.59 -3.52 -5.90
CA ALA A 130 -13.58 -4.87 -5.32
C ALA A 130 -12.78 -5.93 -6.13
N ASN A 131 -12.27 -5.58 -7.31
CA ASN A 131 -11.69 -6.53 -8.29
C ASN A 131 -10.18 -6.29 -8.56
N GLY A 132 -9.50 -5.44 -7.78
CA GLY A 132 -8.03 -5.37 -7.78
C GLY A 132 -7.37 -4.80 -9.04
N LEU A 133 -6.59 -5.65 -9.75
CA LEU A 133 -5.84 -5.27 -10.95
C LEU A 133 -6.78 -4.84 -12.10
N LEU A 134 -7.96 -5.45 -12.20
CA LEU A 134 -8.93 -5.23 -13.27
C LEU A 134 -10.33 -4.98 -12.70
N GLN A 135 -10.72 -3.72 -12.61
CA GLN A 135 -12.09 -3.33 -12.33
C GLN A 135 -12.90 -3.37 -13.62
N THR A 136 -13.59 -4.47 -13.92
CA THR A 136 -14.43 -4.65 -15.11
C THR A 136 -15.88 -4.19 -14.92
N SER A 137 -16.29 -3.83 -13.71
CA SER A 137 -17.65 -3.36 -13.37
C SER A 137 -17.63 -1.97 -12.73
N GLY A 138 -18.75 -1.23 -12.87
CA GLY A 138 -18.89 0.12 -12.28
C GLY A 138 -17.93 1.17 -12.88
N GLN A 139 -17.52 0.99 -14.13
CA GLN A 139 -16.74 1.99 -14.86
C GLN A 139 -17.64 3.12 -15.39
N SER A 140 -17.12 4.34 -15.44
CA SER A 140 -17.80 5.48 -16.03
C SER A 140 -17.51 5.61 -17.52
N GLY A 141 -18.55 5.80 -18.32
CA GLY A 141 -18.47 6.13 -19.75
C GLY A 141 -18.51 7.63 -20.05
N SER A 142 -18.48 8.50 -19.04
CA SER A 142 -18.57 9.96 -19.22
C SER A 142 -17.18 10.59 -19.26
N ALA A 143 -16.98 11.59 -20.12
CA ALA A 143 -15.78 12.42 -20.08
C ALA A 143 -15.69 13.16 -18.73
N TRP A 144 -14.51 13.15 -18.11
CA TRP A 144 -14.32 13.62 -16.73
C TRP A 144 -12.98 14.30 -16.56
N SER A 145 -12.96 15.47 -15.91
CA SER A 145 -11.75 16.06 -15.34
C SER A 145 -11.81 16.02 -13.82
N MET A 146 -10.75 15.52 -13.23
CA MET A 146 -10.48 15.56 -11.80
C MET A 146 -9.36 16.57 -11.52
N CYS A 147 -9.53 17.39 -10.50
CA CYS A 147 -8.45 18.16 -9.88
C CYS A 147 -8.19 17.61 -8.48
N VAL A 148 -6.94 17.29 -8.17
CA VAL A 148 -6.52 16.90 -6.81
C VAL A 148 -5.49 17.88 -6.32
N LYS A 149 -5.71 18.43 -5.13
CA LYS A 149 -4.74 19.26 -4.42
C LYS A 149 -4.40 18.60 -3.09
N MET A 150 -3.11 18.50 -2.79
CA MET A 150 -2.62 17.75 -1.64
C MET A 150 -1.35 18.37 -1.08
N GLU A 151 -1.18 18.23 0.23
CA GLU A 151 0.06 18.61 0.91
C GLU A 151 1.17 17.60 0.63
N MET A 152 2.32 18.09 0.18
CA MET A 152 3.52 17.28 0.04
C MET A 152 4.35 17.35 1.32
N GLU A 153 5.00 16.25 1.70
CA GLU A 153 5.70 16.15 2.98
C GLU A 153 6.91 17.10 3.11
N ALA A 154 7.50 17.53 2.00
CA ALA A 154 8.62 18.45 1.96
C ALA A 154 8.69 19.26 0.65
N PRO A 155 9.53 20.32 0.58
CA PRO A 155 9.80 21.05 -0.67
C PRO A 155 10.26 20.15 -1.81
N PHE A 156 9.88 20.47 -3.05
CA PHE A 156 10.15 19.67 -4.25
C PHE A 156 10.48 20.55 -5.47
N HIS A 157 11.08 19.95 -6.49
CA HIS A 157 11.58 20.65 -7.69
C HIS A 157 11.15 20.02 -9.03
N ALA A 158 10.54 18.83 -9.01
CA ALA A 158 9.91 18.23 -10.20
C ALA A 158 8.85 17.20 -9.81
N VAL A 159 7.94 16.92 -10.74
CA VAL A 159 6.89 15.90 -10.59
C VAL A 159 6.77 15.07 -11.87
N ARG A 160 6.57 13.77 -11.73
CA ARG A 160 6.03 12.87 -12.75
C ARG A 160 4.68 12.35 -12.31
N LEU A 161 3.88 11.82 -13.22
CA LEU A 161 2.64 11.12 -12.90
C LEU A 161 2.78 9.65 -13.26
N LEU A 162 2.44 8.77 -12.31
CA LEU A 162 2.17 7.35 -12.53
C LEU A 162 0.67 7.19 -12.73
N ARG A 163 0.24 6.83 -13.94
CA ARG A 163 -1.14 6.47 -14.23
C ARG A 163 -1.30 4.96 -14.24
N VAL A 164 -2.41 4.47 -13.68
CA VAL A 164 -2.72 3.04 -13.62
C VAL A 164 -3.92 2.72 -14.51
N ASN A 165 -3.83 1.63 -15.27
CA ASN A 165 -4.97 1.05 -16.00
C ASN A 165 -5.63 0.00 -15.14
N ARG A 166 -6.78 0.35 -14.62
CA ARG A 166 -7.61 -0.58 -13.87
C ARG A 166 -8.69 -1.20 -14.73
N SER A 167 -8.97 -0.66 -15.92
CA SER A 167 -10.09 -1.17 -16.72
C SER A 167 -9.81 -2.54 -17.35
N GLY A 168 -8.54 -2.87 -17.62
CA GLY A 168 -8.07 -4.11 -18.26
C GLY A 168 -8.50 -4.31 -19.71
N LEU A 169 -9.69 -3.85 -20.04
CA LEU A 169 -10.36 -3.98 -21.33
C LEU A 169 -10.09 -2.77 -22.24
N ASN A 170 -9.85 -1.60 -21.65
CA ASN A 170 -9.63 -0.37 -22.41
C ASN A 170 -8.14 0.01 -22.40
N ALA A 171 -7.61 0.46 -23.54
CA ALA A 171 -6.24 1.00 -23.57
C ALA A 171 -6.11 2.23 -22.64
N LEU A 172 -4.89 2.61 -22.23
CA LEU A 172 -4.67 3.74 -21.33
C LEU A 172 -4.77 5.12 -22.01
N GLY A 173 -5.86 5.54 -22.63
CA GLY A 173 -5.86 6.92 -23.15
C GLY A 173 -7.12 7.65 -23.40
N GLY A 174 -7.00 8.68 -24.24
CA GLY A 174 -7.88 9.83 -24.08
C GLY A 174 -7.72 10.46 -22.71
N GLY A 175 -6.60 10.21 -22.00
CA GLY A 175 -6.30 10.88 -20.74
C GLY A 175 -5.36 12.04 -21.01
N LYS A 176 -5.50 13.17 -20.30
CA LYS A 176 -4.66 14.37 -20.38
C LYS A 176 -4.32 14.89 -19.00
N ALA A 177 -3.15 15.47 -18.78
CA ALA A 177 -2.77 15.93 -17.45
C ALA A 177 -1.99 17.24 -17.41
N LEU A 178 -2.22 17.99 -16.32
CA LEU A 178 -1.48 19.17 -15.89
C LEU A 178 -1.08 19.01 -14.43
N VAL A 179 0.03 19.63 -14.04
CA VAL A 179 0.43 19.78 -12.63
C VAL A 179 0.67 21.24 -12.33
N PHE A 180 0.43 21.66 -11.10
CA PHE A 180 0.68 23.03 -10.64
C PHE A 180 1.07 23.06 -9.16
N VAL A 181 1.74 24.12 -8.75
CA VAL A 181 1.97 24.45 -7.33
C VAL A 181 1.04 25.58 -6.94
N THR A 182 0.58 25.61 -5.70
CA THR A 182 -0.33 26.66 -5.21
C THR A 182 -0.01 26.99 -3.76
N GLU A 183 -0.38 28.19 -3.32
CA GLU A 183 -0.16 28.68 -1.96
C GLU A 183 -1.46 28.68 -1.15
N SER A 184 -2.60 28.33 -1.75
CA SER A 184 -3.91 28.30 -1.11
C SER A 184 -4.54 26.91 -1.16
N ASN A 185 -4.97 26.44 0.01
CA ASN A 185 -5.86 25.30 0.17
C ASN A 185 -7.27 25.74 0.61
N ALA A 186 -7.68 26.98 0.31
CA ALA A 186 -9.04 27.41 0.59
C ALA A 186 -10.06 26.60 -0.23
N ILE A 187 -11.24 26.36 0.35
CA ILE A 187 -12.38 25.67 -0.27
C ILE A 187 -13.61 26.57 -0.35
N ASP A 188 -13.40 27.88 -0.38
CA ASP A 188 -14.42 28.91 -0.39
C ASP A 188 -13.93 30.12 -1.18
N ALA A 189 -14.62 31.25 -1.02
CA ALA A 189 -14.27 32.49 -1.68
C ALA A 189 -13.16 33.31 -0.97
N SER A 190 -12.32 32.65 -0.17
CA SER A 190 -11.21 33.31 0.52
C SER A 190 -10.24 33.98 -0.45
N TYR A 191 -9.62 35.06 0.03
CA TYR A 191 -8.64 35.87 -0.70
C TYR A 191 -9.17 36.59 -1.94
N GLY A 192 -10.50 36.79 -2.03
CA GLY A 192 -11.13 37.44 -3.19
C GLY A 192 -11.16 36.59 -4.45
N LEU A 193 -10.90 35.28 -4.32
CA LEU A 193 -10.97 34.30 -5.40
C LEU A 193 -12.29 33.54 -5.32
N THR A 194 -12.77 33.01 -6.44
CA THR A 194 -13.90 32.08 -6.43
C THR A 194 -13.49 30.72 -5.88
N LEU A 195 -14.48 29.93 -5.42
CA LEU A 195 -14.27 28.53 -5.02
C LEU A 195 -13.48 27.74 -6.08
N SER A 196 -13.91 27.81 -7.35
CA SER A 196 -13.22 27.08 -8.41
C SER A 196 -11.80 27.59 -8.63
N GLN A 197 -11.55 28.89 -8.53
CA GLN A 197 -10.20 29.43 -8.66
C GLN A 197 -9.29 28.88 -7.57
N ASN A 198 -9.76 28.88 -6.32
CA ASN A 198 -9.02 28.29 -5.22
C ASN A 198 -8.81 26.79 -5.43
N LEU A 199 -9.79 26.05 -5.94
CA LEU A 199 -9.72 24.60 -6.09
C LEU A 199 -8.78 24.12 -7.20
N SER A 200 -8.86 24.72 -8.38
CA SER A 200 -8.25 24.18 -9.60
C SER A 200 -7.18 25.04 -10.24
N ARG A 201 -6.89 26.24 -9.71
CA ARG A 201 -5.86 27.13 -10.27
C ARG A 201 -4.63 27.25 -9.36
N PRO A 202 -3.43 27.40 -9.95
CA PRO A 202 -2.29 27.91 -9.22
C PRO A 202 -2.59 29.30 -8.66
N VAL A 203 -2.54 29.44 -7.34
CA VAL A 203 -2.75 30.70 -6.63
C VAL A 203 -1.46 31.07 -5.92
N TYR A 204 -0.96 32.28 -6.13
CA TYR A 204 0.24 32.79 -5.44
C TYR A 204 -0.01 34.15 -4.82
N ASN A 205 0.73 34.45 -3.76
CA ASN A 205 0.85 35.77 -3.19
C ASN A 205 1.75 36.65 -4.06
N VAL A 206 1.18 37.65 -4.72
CA VAL A 206 1.91 38.63 -5.52
C VAL A 206 1.72 40.00 -4.86
N GLY A 207 2.74 40.47 -4.15
CA GLY A 207 2.70 41.77 -3.49
C GLY A 207 1.63 41.91 -2.41
N GLY A 208 1.29 40.82 -1.70
CA GLY A 208 0.25 40.81 -0.66
C GLY A 208 -1.14 40.40 -1.17
N THR A 209 -1.32 40.24 -2.48
CA THR A 209 -2.60 39.88 -3.11
C THR A 209 -2.57 38.46 -3.65
N ALA A 210 -3.58 37.65 -3.33
CA ALA A 210 -3.74 36.34 -3.93
C ALA A 210 -4.12 36.46 -5.41
N THR A 211 -3.28 35.90 -6.28
CA THR A 211 -3.45 35.95 -7.74
C THR A 211 -3.58 34.54 -8.29
N ALA A 212 -4.68 34.24 -8.96
CA ALA A 212 -4.89 32.97 -9.66
C ALA A 212 -4.35 33.03 -11.10
N TYR A 213 -3.59 32.03 -11.48
CA TYR A 213 -2.99 31.91 -12.82
C TYR A 213 -3.80 30.95 -13.66
N ASN A 214 -4.25 31.40 -14.84
CA ASN A 214 -5.10 30.63 -15.74
C ASN A 214 -4.44 30.40 -17.11
N ALA A 215 -3.16 30.04 -17.11
CA ALA A 215 -2.39 29.80 -18.32
C ALA A 215 -1.35 28.70 -18.09
N ILE A 216 -0.98 28.02 -19.18
CA ILE A 216 0.17 27.12 -19.19
C ILE A 216 1.43 27.96 -19.04
N ALA A 217 2.22 27.62 -18.04
CA ALA A 217 3.48 28.25 -17.72
C ALA A 217 4.54 27.90 -18.77
N PRO A 218 5.40 28.85 -19.20
CA PRO A 218 6.60 28.51 -19.94
C PRO A 218 7.48 27.53 -19.16
N ALA A 219 8.18 26.65 -19.88
CA ALA A 219 9.08 25.67 -19.27
C ALA A 219 10.10 26.36 -18.33
N GLY A 220 10.31 25.78 -17.15
CA GLY A 220 11.23 26.31 -16.14
C GLY A 220 10.69 27.47 -15.30
N THR A 221 9.47 27.96 -15.56
CA THR A 221 8.80 28.93 -14.69
C THR A 221 7.94 28.25 -13.62
N VAL A 222 7.75 28.92 -12.49
CA VAL A 222 6.97 28.38 -11.36
C VAL A 222 5.51 28.79 -11.37
N ASN A 223 5.12 29.76 -12.22
CA ASN A 223 3.81 30.38 -12.20
C ASN A 223 2.91 29.85 -13.31
N GLY A 224 1.84 29.15 -12.94
CA GLY A 224 0.88 28.59 -13.90
C GLY A 224 0.91 27.06 -13.93
N TYR A 225 0.24 26.49 -14.93
CA TYR A 225 0.18 25.05 -15.13
C TYR A 225 1.39 24.53 -15.89
N GLN A 226 1.92 23.37 -15.49
CA GLN A 226 2.94 22.65 -16.23
C GLN A 226 2.31 21.46 -16.97
N ASN A 227 2.67 21.31 -18.24
CA ASN A 227 2.25 20.16 -19.04
C ASN A 227 2.91 18.88 -18.56
N VAL A 228 2.11 17.81 -18.47
CA VAL A 228 2.63 16.47 -18.21
C VAL A 228 2.81 15.76 -19.54
N ASN A 229 4.07 15.50 -19.89
CA ASN A 229 4.43 14.79 -21.11
C ASN A 229 4.63 13.30 -20.83
N TRP A 230 4.15 12.46 -21.73
CA TRP A 230 4.33 11.01 -21.65
C TRP A 230 5.31 10.57 -22.74
N PRO A 231 6.24 9.66 -22.45
CA PRO A 231 7.14 9.14 -23.47
C PRO A 231 6.35 8.40 -24.56
N GLY A 232 6.80 8.56 -25.80
CA GLY A 232 6.28 7.87 -26.97
C GLY A 232 6.61 6.38 -26.98
N ARG A 233 6.09 5.65 -27.97
CA ARG A 233 6.39 4.23 -28.16
C ARG A 233 7.83 4.01 -28.58
N GLU A 234 8.31 2.80 -28.30
CA GLU A 234 9.51 2.27 -28.94
C GLU A 234 9.37 2.40 -30.46
N VAL A 235 10.27 3.18 -31.04
CA VAL A 235 10.37 3.41 -32.49
C VAL A 235 11.18 2.25 -33.08
N VAL A 236 10.60 1.56 -34.06
CA VAL A 236 11.22 0.41 -34.73
C VAL A 236 11.61 0.70 -36.18
N ALA A 237 11.01 1.72 -36.80
CA ALA A 237 11.50 2.30 -38.04
C ALA A 237 11.32 3.82 -38.05
N LEU A 238 12.26 4.54 -38.64
CA LEU A 238 12.21 5.98 -38.86
C LEU A 238 12.79 6.26 -40.24
N THR A 239 11.89 6.41 -41.22
CA THR A 239 12.21 6.54 -42.64
C THR A 239 11.79 7.90 -43.17
N ASN A 240 12.23 8.28 -44.36
CA ASN A 240 11.90 9.55 -45.00
C ASN A 240 11.35 9.35 -46.43
N ALA A 241 10.51 10.29 -46.85
CA ALA A 241 10.24 10.59 -48.24
C ALA A 241 10.39 12.11 -48.41
N THR A 242 11.51 12.55 -48.99
CA THR A 242 11.93 13.97 -49.00
C THR A 242 11.99 14.55 -47.57
N THR A 243 11.27 15.64 -47.30
CA THR A 243 11.17 16.27 -45.97
C THR A 243 10.08 15.68 -45.08
N THR A 244 9.45 14.56 -45.44
CA THR A 244 8.44 13.90 -44.60
C THR A 244 9.04 12.67 -43.94
N ALA A 245 9.12 12.67 -42.62
CA ALA A 245 9.52 11.49 -41.84
C ALA A 245 8.31 10.58 -41.63
N THR A 246 8.52 9.26 -41.63
CA THR A 246 7.55 8.27 -41.16
C THR A 246 8.13 7.55 -39.94
N VAL A 247 7.46 7.69 -38.81
CA VAL A 247 7.73 6.92 -37.60
C VAL A 247 6.91 5.64 -37.64
N THR A 248 7.56 4.50 -37.49
CA THR A 248 6.90 3.22 -37.20
C THR A 248 7.21 2.81 -35.77
N THR A 249 6.17 2.51 -35.01
CA THR A 249 6.28 2.11 -33.61
C THR A 249 6.05 0.61 -33.48
N LYS A 250 6.70 -0.04 -32.50
CA LYS A 250 6.61 -1.50 -32.27
C LYS A 250 5.19 -2.00 -32.02
N VAL A 251 4.39 -1.14 -31.39
CA VAL A 251 3.00 -1.35 -31.03
C VAL A 251 2.21 -0.10 -31.39
N PRO A 252 0.87 -0.17 -31.47
CA PRO A 252 0.06 1.00 -31.78
C PRO A 252 0.39 2.25 -30.93
N HIS A 253 0.64 3.39 -31.60
CA HIS A 253 1.07 4.63 -30.97
C HIS A 253 -0.07 5.45 -30.36
N GLY A 254 -1.32 5.24 -30.79
CA GLY A 254 -2.50 5.87 -30.19
C GLY A 254 -2.57 7.40 -30.35
N LEU A 255 -1.82 7.95 -31.31
CA LEU A 255 -1.86 9.37 -31.66
C LEU A 255 -3.00 9.61 -32.65
N VAL A 256 -3.45 10.86 -32.76
CA VAL A 256 -4.37 11.33 -33.83
C VAL A 256 -3.71 12.41 -34.67
N THR A 257 -4.16 12.57 -35.92
CA THR A 257 -3.70 13.64 -36.81
C THR A 257 -3.83 15.01 -36.14
N ALA A 258 -2.86 15.88 -36.40
CA ALA A 258 -2.65 17.20 -35.78
C ALA A 258 -2.12 17.20 -34.33
N ASN A 259 -1.88 16.03 -33.70
CA ASN A 259 -1.01 16.02 -32.51
C ASN A 259 0.38 16.54 -32.88
N THR A 260 1.07 17.18 -31.94
CA THR A 260 2.47 17.57 -32.17
C THR A 260 3.41 16.57 -31.50
N VAL A 261 4.57 16.29 -32.10
CA VAL A 261 5.60 15.43 -31.53
C VAL A 261 6.93 16.15 -31.45
N THR A 262 7.73 15.78 -30.46
CA THR A 262 9.16 16.13 -30.40
C THR A 262 9.94 14.84 -30.52
N VAL A 263 10.77 14.72 -31.55
CA VAL A 263 11.63 13.56 -31.79
C VAL A 263 13.06 13.94 -31.43
N ARG A 264 13.76 13.08 -30.70
CA ARG A 264 15.12 13.34 -30.17
C ARG A 264 15.97 12.10 -30.31
N ASP A 265 17.29 12.31 -30.27
CA ASP A 265 18.30 11.25 -30.23
C ASP A 265 18.28 10.30 -31.45
N ALA A 266 17.70 10.75 -32.57
CA ALA A 266 17.93 10.10 -33.86
C ALA A 266 19.34 10.44 -34.35
N ASP A 267 20.03 9.46 -34.96
CA ASP A 267 21.40 9.62 -35.48
C ASP A 267 21.50 10.71 -36.56
N LEU A 268 20.48 10.83 -37.42
CA LEU A 268 20.41 11.87 -38.45
C LEU A 268 19.62 13.08 -37.93
N ALA A 269 20.31 14.22 -37.84
CA ALA A 269 19.79 15.44 -37.21
C ALA A 269 18.45 15.94 -37.78
N ALA A 270 18.18 15.70 -39.07
CA ALA A 270 16.95 16.16 -39.73
C ALA A 270 15.67 15.52 -39.15
N TYR A 271 15.77 14.32 -38.57
CA TYR A 271 14.65 13.69 -37.86
C TYR A 271 14.37 14.32 -36.49
N ASN A 272 15.35 15.01 -35.88
CA ASN A 272 15.18 15.57 -34.55
C ASN A 272 14.38 16.89 -34.62
N VAL A 273 13.06 16.80 -34.44
CA VAL A 273 12.13 17.93 -34.51
C VAL A 273 11.55 18.30 -33.15
N THR A 274 11.11 19.55 -33.00
CA THR A 274 10.41 20.02 -31.80
C THR A 274 8.98 20.45 -32.17
N ALA A 275 7.99 19.90 -31.47
CA ALA A 275 6.57 20.21 -31.62
C ALA A 275 6.03 20.17 -33.07
N ALA A 276 6.49 19.22 -33.88
CA ALA A 276 6.03 19.04 -35.26
C ALA A 276 4.64 18.39 -35.31
N ALA A 277 3.69 18.99 -36.02
CA ALA A 277 2.37 18.41 -36.22
C ALA A 277 2.45 17.11 -37.05
N ILE A 278 1.71 16.09 -36.64
CA ILE A 278 1.74 14.78 -37.28
C ILE A 278 0.51 14.53 -38.15
N THR A 279 0.68 13.61 -39.10
CA THR A 279 -0.44 12.94 -39.78
C THR A 279 -0.39 11.45 -39.46
N VAL A 280 -1.47 10.93 -38.88
CA VAL A 280 -1.55 9.50 -38.53
C VAL A 280 -1.94 8.71 -39.77
N LEU A 281 -1.10 7.75 -40.14
CA LEU A 281 -1.31 6.89 -41.31
C LEU A 281 -2.11 5.64 -40.93
N ASN A 282 -1.77 5.03 -39.80
CA ASN A 282 -2.46 3.88 -39.22
C ASN A 282 -2.15 3.78 -37.72
N THR A 283 -2.46 2.65 -37.09
CA THR A 283 -2.29 2.50 -35.64
C THR A 283 -0.82 2.48 -35.19
N THR A 284 0.11 2.09 -36.05
CA THR A 284 1.55 1.95 -35.77
C THR A 284 2.43 2.93 -36.55
N GLN A 285 1.85 3.79 -37.37
CA GLN A 285 2.61 4.71 -38.22
C GLN A 285 2.01 6.12 -38.26
N PHE A 286 2.88 7.11 -38.14
CA PHE A 286 2.55 8.51 -38.36
C PHE A 286 3.71 9.23 -39.04
N THR A 287 3.40 10.34 -39.69
CA THR A 287 4.38 11.20 -40.35
C THR A 287 4.49 12.56 -39.69
N TYR A 288 5.65 13.21 -39.84
CA TYR A 288 5.84 14.61 -39.46
C TYR A 288 6.79 15.31 -40.46
N PRO A 289 6.66 16.64 -40.63
CA PRO A 289 7.57 17.42 -41.47
C PRO A 289 8.93 17.62 -40.78
N MET A 290 10.00 17.41 -41.54
CA MET A 290 11.39 17.72 -41.20
C MET A 290 11.82 19.04 -41.87
N ALA A 291 12.84 19.69 -41.32
CA ALA A 291 13.39 20.92 -41.92
C ALA A 291 14.17 20.66 -43.23
N THR A 292 14.83 19.50 -43.34
CA THR A 292 15.63 19.07 -44.49
C THR A 292 15.43 17.58 -44.74
N ASP A 293 15.73 17.10 -45.94
CA ASP A 293 15.75 15.67 -46.25
C ASP A 293 17.01 15.01 -45.64
N PRO A 294 16.90 13.96 -44.80
CA PRO A 294 18.04 13.23 -44.26
C PRO A 294 18.78 12.37 -45.29
N GLY A 295 18.20 12.12 -46.47
CA GLY A 295 18.80 11.32 -47.54
C GLY A 295 18.84 9.81 -47.29
N ALA A 296 18.54 9.35 -46.07
CA ALA A 296 18.46 7.94 -45.70
C ALA A 296 17.57 7.76 -44.44
N ALA A 297 17.16 6.52 -44.19
CA ALA A 297 16.52 6.12 -42.94
C ALA A 297 17.50 6.23 -41.75
N ALA A 298 16.98 6.53 -40.57
CA ALA A 298 17.78 6.53 -39.35
C ALA A 298 18.21 5.11 -38.98
N THR A 299 19.45 4.93 -38.55
CA THR A 299 19.93 3.65 -37.99
C THR A 299 19.77 3.61 -36.47
N ALA A 300 19.93 4.77 -35.81
CA ALA A 300 19.49 4.98 -34.43
C ALA A 300 18.19 5.79 -34.44
N MET A 301 17.09 5.14 -34.05
CA MET A 301 15.72 5.64 -34.21
C MET A 301 15.36 6.82 -33.29
N GLY A 302 16.13 7.03 -32.22
CA GLY A 302 15.80 7.99 -31.17
C GLY A 302 14.53 7.64 -30.39
N THR A 303 13.99 8.65 -29.70
CA THR A 303 12.72 8.58 -28.97
C THR A 303 11.85 9.76 -29.37
N TYR A 304 10.55 9.70 -29.05
CA TYR A 304 9.67 10.84 -29.25
C TYR A 304 8.77 11.10 -28.04
N THR A 305 8.32 12.33 -27.90
CA THR A 305 7.24 12.75 -27.00
C THR A 305 6.13 13.39 -27.83
N ALA A 306 4.92 13.48 -27.29
CA ALA A 306 3.80 14.11 -27.97
C ALA A 306 3.20 15.23 -27.12
N ASN A 307 3.03 16.43 -27.70
CA ASN A 307 2.30 17.55 -27.13
C ASN A 307 0.88 17.57 -27.71
N ALA A 308 0.02 16.82 -27.03
CA ALA A 308 -1.26 17.35 -26.65
C ALA A 308 -1.21 17.36 -25.12
N CYS A 309 -1.75 18.38 -24.45
CA CYS A 309 -2.02 18.35 -23.01
C CYS A 309 -2.42 16.92 -22.63
N GLY A 310 -1.68 16.25 -21.74
CA GLY A 310 -1.08 14.92 -22.00
C GLY A 310 -1.89 13.75 -22.56
N THR A 311 -2.22 13.69 -23.87
CA THR A 311 -2.84 12.49 -24.48
C THR A 311 -1.95 11.26 -24.30
N LEU A 312 -2.27 10.45 -23.30
CA LEU A 312 -1.71 9.12 -23.07
C LEU A 312 -2.19 8.14 -24.14
N LYS A 313 -1.34 7.20 -24.61
CA LYS A 313 -1.59 5.72 -24.52
C LYS A 313 -0.31 4.88 -24.45
N PRO A 314 0.01 4.34 -23.26
CA PRO A 314 0.67 3.06 -23.00
C PRO A 314 -0.12 1.86 -23.58
N ASN A 315 0.49 0.68 -23.62
CA ASN A 315 0.09 -0.51 -24.42
C ASN A 315 -1.38 -0.92 -24.19
N LEU A 316 -1.97 -1.67 -25.12
CA LEU A 316 -3.15 -2.51 -24.84
C LEU A 316 -2.91 -3.48 -23.65
N ASN A 317 -1.64 -3.70 -23.29
CA ASN A 317 -1.19 -4.59 -22.22
C ASN A 317 -0.45 -3.87 -21.06
N GLN A 318 -0.46 -2.54 -20.95
CA GLN A 318 0.26 -1.84 -19.88
C GLN A 318 -0.71 -1.39 -18.80
N THR A 319 -0.59 -2.03 -17.64
CA THR A 319 -1.27 -1.63 -16.39
C THR A 319 -0.75 -0.30 -15.86
N PHE A 320 0.43 0.18 -16.29
CA PHE A 320 1.05 1.40 -15.75
C PHE A 320 1.67 2.27 -16.85
N ALA A 321 1.59 3.59 -16.65
CA ALA A 321 2.24 4.64 -17.43
C ALA A 321 3.03 5.54 -16.49
N LEU A 322 4.26 5.89 -16.83
CA LEU A 322 5.01 6.91 -16.10
C LEU A 322 5.34 8.08 -17.03
N SER A 323 5.05 9.30 -16.59
CA SER A 323 5.32 10.51 -17.35
C SER A 323 6.79 10.90 -17.28
N GLU A 324 7.20 11.82 -18.15
CA GLU A 324 8.44 12.57 -18.01
C GLU A 324 8.36 13.52 -16.82
N LYS A 325 9.54 13.99 -16.37
CA LYS A 325 9.65 14.98 -15.30
C LYS A 325 9.14 16.33 -15.81
N SER A 326 8.14 16.86 -15.12
CA SER A 326 7.66 18.23 -15.24
C SER A 326 8.43 19.09 -14.22
N PRO A 327 9.35 19.98 -14.63
CA PRO A 327 10.08 20.83 -13.71
C PRO A 327 9.13 21.81 -13.02
N MET A 328 9.10 21.82 -11.70
CA MET A 328 8.25 22.74 -10.94
C MET A 328 8.78 22.88 -9.51
N LYS A 329 9.01 24.12 -9.08
CA LYS A 329 9.51 24.40 -7.72
C LYS A 329 8.35 24.65 -6.78
N SER A 330 8.31 23.91 -5.68
CA SER A 330 7.34 24.13 -4.60
C SER A 330 7.47 25.53 -4.00
N ARG A 331 6.35 26.09 -3.54
CA ARG A 331 6.32 27.35 -2.79
C ARG A 331 6.41 27.06 -1.29
N PRO A 332 7.42 27.60 -0.57
CA PRO A 332 7.58 27.34 0.85
C PRO A 332 6.58 28.11 1.72
N THR A 333 6.04 29.23 1.22
CA THR A 333 5.09 30.08 1.96
C THR A 333 3.68 29.83 1.45
N ARG A 334 2.76 29.48 2.35
CA ARG A 334 1.33 29.38 2.03
C ARG A 334 0.56 30.61 2.48
N LEU A 335 -0.40 31.02 1.66
CA LEU A 335 -1.36 32.09 1.94
C LEU A 335 -2.26 31.77 3.13
N ASP A 336 -2.55 30.49 3.35
CA ASP A 336 -3.38 30.00 4.45
C ASP A 336 -2.59 29.64 5.72
N GLY A 337 -1.28 29.96 5.75
CA GLY A 337 -0.42 29.70 6.91
C GLY A 337 0.02 28.24 7.08
N GLY A 338 -0.32 27.35 6.14
CA GLY A 338 0.17 25.97 6.17
C GLY A 338 1.69 25.85 6.02
N SER A 339 2.29 24.86 6.68
CA SER A 339 3.75 24.65 6.70
C SER A 339 4.28 23.68 5.63
N ARG A 340 3.39 22.99 4.91
CA ARG A 340 3.74 22.02 3.86
C ARG A 340 3.34 22.54 2.48
N PRO A 341 4.18 22.38 1.46
CA PRO A 341 3.86 22.86 0.11
C PRO A 341 2.67 22.10 -0.49
N LEU A 342 1.90 22.76 -1.35
CA LEU A 342 0.77 22.16 -2.04
C LEU A 342 1.14 21.79 -3.48
N LEU A 343 0.81 20.57 -3.85
CA LEU A 343 0.83 20.08 -5.22
C LEU A 343 -0.62 19.94 -5.71
N GLY A 344 -0.91 20.53 -6.85
CA GLY A 344 -2.13 20.33 -7.62
C GLY A 344 -1.85 19.50 -8.86
N LEU A 345 -2.81 18.64 -9.22
CA LEU A 345 -2.85 17.96 -10.51
C LEU A 345 -4.26 18.07 -11.09
N ILE A 346 -4.35 18.24 -12.40
CA ILE A 346 -5.59 18.08 -13.15
C ILE A 346 -5.40 16.90 -14.09
N PHE A 347 -6.32 15.95 -14.04
CA PHE A 347 -6.36 14.83 -14.93
C PHE A 347 -7.72 14.75 -15.62
N TRP A 348 -7.71 14.82 -16.95
CA TRP A 348 -8.88 14.57 -17.77
C TRP A 348 -8.83 13.16 -18.35
N HIS A 349 -9.98 12.54 -18.54
CA HIS A 349 -10.13 11.30 -19.28
C HIS A 349 -11.42 11.27 -20.09
N ASP A 350 -11.28 10.81 -21.33
CA ASP A 350 -12.39 10.57 -22.24
C ASP A 350 -13.07 9.23 -21.94
N GLY A 351 -13.96 9.24 -20.95
CA GLY A 351 -14.80 8.09 -20.63
C GLY A 351 -15.65 7.60 -21.79
N THR A 352 -15.99 8.48 -22.75
CA THR A 352 -16.85 8.11 -23.88
C THR A 352 -16.14 7.21 -24.87
N ALA A 353 -14.82 7.42 -25.04
CA ALA A 353 -13.98 6.55 -25.83
C ALA A 353 -13.54 5.31 -25.02
N GLN A 354 -13.31 5.48 -23.72
CA GLN A 354 -12.76 4.44 -22.85
C GLN A 354 -13.28 4.53 -21.43
N SER A 355 -14.14 3.58 -21.05
CA SER A 355 -14.65 3.53 -19.68
C SER A 355 -13.51 3.31 -18.67
N PHE A 356 -13.65 3.92 -17.49
CA PHE A 356 -12.61 3.91 -16.46
C PHE A 356 -13.22 3.90 -15.05
N PRO A 357 -12.50 3.37 -14.05
CA PRO A 357 -12.99 3.32 -12.68
C PRO A 357 -12.61 4.53 -11.84
N PHE A 358 -13.27 4.64 -10.69
CA PHE A 358 -13.03 5.66 -9.70
C PHE A 358 -12.75 5.08 -8.31
N HIS A 359 -12.05 5.85 -7.49
CA HIS A 359 -11.92 5.67 -6.05
C HIS A 359 -12.76 6.74 -5.32
N ASN A 360 -13.26 6.44 -4.12
CA ASN A 360 -14.06 7.36 -3.32
C ASN A 360 -13.30 7.80 -2.07
N VAL A 361 -13.24 9.11 -1.84
CA VAL A 361 -12.69 9.71 -0.62
C VAL A 361 -13.76 10.42 0.20
N SER A 362 -13.56 10.52 1.51
CA SER A 362 -14.48 11.24 2.39
C SER A 362 -14.33 12.76 2.26
N ILE A 363 -15.43 13.50 2.40
CA ILE A 363 -15.37 14.97 2.50
C ILE A 363 -14.51 15.45 3.68
N ALA A 364 -14.32 14.60 4.70
CA ALA A 364 -13.54 14.91 5.89
C ALA A 364 -12.07 15.21 5.58
N VAL A 365 -11.53 14.73 4.45
CA VAL A 365 -10.11 14.93 4.09
C VAL A 365 -9.82 16.33 3.53
N ARG A 366 -10.86 17.12 3.23
CA ARG A 366 -10.73 18.49 2.71
C ARG A 366 -10.16 19.47 3.74
N GLY A 367 -10.37 19.17 5.02
CA GLY A 367 -9.85 19.93 6.15
C GLY A 367 -8.89 19.11 7.02
N PRO A 368 -8.16 19.76 7.93
CA PRO A 368 -7.23 19.08 8.83
C PRO A 368 -8.03 18.19 9.79
N THR A 369 -7.76 16.89 9.76
CA THR A 369 -8.40 15.93 10.68
C THR A 369 -7.36 15.14 11.46
N ALA A 370 -7.75 14.59 12.62
CA ALA A 370 -6.89 13.71 13.41
C ALA A 370 -6.47 12.45 12.63
N ALA A 371 -7.37 11.88 11.84
CA ALA A 371 -7.10 10.72 10.99
C ALA A 371 -6.05 11.00 9.90
N MET A 372 -6.04 12.21 9.36
CA MET A 372 -5.05 12.68 8.40
C MET A 372 -3.86 13.37 9.06
N ARG A 373 -3.73 13.34 10.40
CA ARG A 373 -2.66 14.02 11.15
C ARG A 373 -2.46 15.49 10.71
N GLY A 374 -3.56 16.19 10.50
CA GLY A 374 -3.60 17.58 10.05
C GLY A 374 -3.38 17.79 8.55
N ARG A 375 -3.06 16.75 7.77
CA ARG A 375 -2.92 16.86 6.31
C ARG A 375 -4.29 17.01 5.65
N THR A 376 -4.28 17.65 4.48
CA THR A 376 -5.48 17.86 3.68
C THR A 376 -5.30 17.34 2.25
N VAL A 377 -6.39 16.83 1.69
CA VAL A 377 -6.52 16.48 0.28
C VAL A 377 -7.86 17.00 -0.21
N GLN A 378 -7.84 17.73 -1.32
CA GLN A 378 -9.02 18.32 -1.93
C GLN A 378 -9.22 17.74 -3.30
N VAL A 379 -10.46 17.39 -3.59
CA VAL A 379 -10.86 16.85 -4.88
C VAL A 379 -11.91 17.76 -5.46
N GLY A 380 -11.73 18.13 -6.71
CA GLY A 380 -12.73 18.79 -7.53
C GLY A 380 -12.95 18.02 -8.81
N ALA A 381 -14.13 18.17 -9.40
CA ALA A 381 -14.38 17.61 -10.70
C ALA A 381 -15.30 18.44 -11.59
N ILE A 382 -15.31 18.07 -12.88
CA ILE A 382 -16.24 18.55 -13.90
C ILE A 382 -16.36 17.51 -15.03
N LEU A 383 -17.52 17.42 -15.66
CA LEU A 383 -17.81 16.60 -16.85
C LEU A 383 -17.35 17.28 -18.17
N ALA A 384 -16.11 17.76 -18.22
CA ALA A 384 -15.56 18.45 -19.39
C ALA A 384 -14.03 18.29 -19.47
N ASP A 385 -13.42 18.61 -20.62
CA ASP A 385 -11.97 18.68 -20.78
C ASP A 385 -11.41 19.99 -20.21
N ALA A 386 -11.11 19.97 -18.91
CA ALA A 386 -10.51 21.09 -18.18
C ALA A 386 -8.98 21.14 -18.30
N VAL A 387 -8.42 20.27 -19.15
CA VAL A 387 -7.00 20.22 -19.46
C VAL A 387 -6.74 20.88 -20.82
N GLY A 388 -7.63 20.67 -21.79
CA GLY A 388 -7.67 21.38 -23.08
C GLY A 388 -8.28 22.78 -23.00
N ASN A 389 -9.16 23.04 -22.03
CA ASN A 389 -9.73 24.36 -21.79
C ASN A 389 -9.67 24.72 -20.29
N LEU A 390 -8.74 25.60 -19.91
CA LEU A 390 -8.52 26.02 -18.52
C LEU A 390 -9.64 26.94 -17.97
N GLY A 391 -10.58 27.38 -18.81
CA GLY A 391 -11.69 28.26 -18.42
C GLY A 391 -12.78 27.56 -17.60
N TRP A 392 -12.78 26.23 -17.53
CA TRP A 392 -13.81 25.46 -16.84
C TRP A 392 -13.78 25.65 -15.32
N ASN A 393 -14.98 25.69 -14.70
CA ASN A 393 -15.14 25.84 -13.27
C ASN A 393 -15.37 24.48 -12.60
N PHE A 394 -14.49 24.11 -11.68
CA PHE A 394 -14.59 22.89 -10.89
C PHE A 394 -15.54 23.08 -9.70
N SER A 395 -16.26 22.02 -9.35
CA SER A 395 -16.97 21.90 -8.07
C SER A 395 -16.25 20.91 -7.16
N LEU A 396 -16.43 21.04 -5.84
CA LEU A 396 -15.91 20.08 -4.88
C LEU A 396 -16.51 18.69 -5.12
N ASP A 397 -15.67 17.66 -5.05
CA ASP A 397 -16.04 16.26 -5.29
C ASP A 397 -15.39 15.33 -4.26
N THR A 398 -15.72 14.06 -4.32
CA THR A 398 -15.22 12.95 -3.51
C THR A 398 -14.67 11.80 -4.35
N VAL A 399 -14.57 11.99 -5.67
CA VAL A 399 -14.25 10.92 -6.61
C VAL A 399 -12.86 11.13 -7.22
N LEU A 400 -11.99 10.12 -7.08
CA LEU A 400 -10.60 10.10 -7.53
C LEU A 400 -10.39 9.15 -8.72
N MET A 401 -9.45 9.50 -9.59
CA MET A 401 -8.93 8.64 -10.65
C MET A 401 -7.54 8.13 -10.25
N ASP A 402 -7.17 6.93 -10.72
CA ASP A 402 -5.88 6.29 -10.40
C ASP A 402 -4.69 6.91 -11.17
N VAL A 403 -4.35 8.13 -10.77
CA VAL A 403 -3.17 8.88 -11.18
C VAL A 403 -2.46 9.43 -9.96
N PHE A 404 -1.17 9.13 -9.83
CA PHE A 404 -0.39 9.35 -8.61
C PHE A 404 0.87 10.14 -8.94
N PRO A 405 1.22 11.19 -8.18
CA PRO A 405 2.47 11.89 -8.43
C PRO A 405 3.67 11.08 -7.93
N VAL A 406 4.75 11.13 -8.70
CA VAL A 406 6.10 10.75 -8.31
C VAL A 406 6.88 12.05 -8.17
N VAL A 407 7.28 12.40 -6.96
CA VAL A 407 7.77 13.73 -6.61
C VAL A 407 9.28 13.69 -6.41
N SER A 408 10.01 14.58 -7.08
CA SER A 408 11.44 14.83 -6.85
C SER A 408 11.60 15.91 -5.77
N PHE A 409 11.95 15.49 -4.57
CA PHE A 409 12.07 16.34 -3.39
C PHE A 409 13.40 17.09 -3.36
N SER A 410 13.40 18.27 -2.74
CA SER A 410 14.59 19.10 -2.54
C SER A 410 15.39 18.70 -1.30
N VAL A 411 14.87 17.77 -0.52
CA VAL A 411 15.53 17.12 0.62
C VAL A 411 15.42 15.60 0.42
N PRO A 412 16.39 14.82 0.93
CA PRO A 412 16.26 13.37 0.93
C PRO A 412 15.03 12.93 1.73
N VAL A 413 14.33 11.91 1.25
CA VAL A 413 13.09 11.39 1.85
C VAL A 413 13.21 9.90 2.13
N LEU A 414 12.49 9.44 3.15
CA LEU A 414 12.28 8.02 3.38
C LEU A 414 11.01 7.60 2.64
N SER A 415 11.15 6.82 1.56
CA SER A 415 10.02 6.33 0.76
C SER A 415 9.58 4.96 1.23
N ILE A 416 8.31 4.81 1.63
CA ILE A 416 7.75 3.56 2.17
C ILE A 416 6.62 3.08 1.27
N TRP A 417 6.71 1.84 0.79
CA TRP A 417 5.62 1.18 0.10
C TRP A 417 4.97 0.17 1.04
N GLY A 418 3.67 0.31 1.28
CA GLY A 418 2.86 -0.68 1.97
C GLY A 418 2.12 -1.55 0.97
N VAL A 419 2.37 -2.85 0.97
CA VAL A 419 1.81 -3.80 -0.01
C VAL A 419 1.03 -4.89 0.72
N GLY A 420 -0.26 -5.00 0.45
CA GLY A 420 -1.11 -5.98 1.12
C GLY A 420 -2.57 -5.92 0.67
N ASP A 421 -3.46 -6.51 1.46
CA ASP A 421 -4.89 -6.66 1.14
C ASP A 421 -5.75 -5.49 1.70
N SER A 422 -7.01 -5.77 2.07
CA SER A 422 -7.94 -4.81 2.68
C SER A 422 -7.41 -4.22 3.99
N THR A 423 -6.70 -5.02 4.79
CA THR A 423 -6.14 -4.58 6.08
C THR A 423 -5.02 -3.54 5.92
N TRP A 424 -4.46 -3.43 4.70
CA TRP A 424 -3.43 -2.46 4.33
C TRP A 424 -3.99 -1.26 3.58
N GLN A 425 -5.00 -1.51 2.72
CA GLN A 425 -5.66 -0.47 1.97
C GLN A 425 -6.46 0.46 2.88
N ASN A 426 -7.26 -0.12 3.78
CA ASN A 426 -8.12 0.54 4.78
C ASN A 426 -9.11 1.58 4.22
N ASP A 427 -9.49 1.50 2.94
CA ASP A 427 -10.36 2.50 2.31
C ASP A 427 -11.85 2.28 2.61
N GLY A 428 -12.28 1.02 2.69
CA GLY A 428 -13.60 0.64 3.20
C GLY A 428 -13.68 0.64 4.72
N LEU A 429 -12.53 0.74 5.40
CA LEU A 429 -12.35 0.58 6.84
C LEU A 429 -11.85 1.87 7.51
N THR A 430 -11.97 3.03 6.87
CA THR A 430 -11.77 4.30 7.56
C THR A 430 -12.82 5.30 7.16
N ALA A 431 -13.26 6.11 8.13
CA ALA A 431 -14.11 7.26 7.89
C ALA A 431 -13.55 8.25 6.85
N THR A 432 -12.21 8.26 6.64
CA THR A 432 -11.56 9.08 5.61
C THR A 432 -11.59 8.49 4.20
N LYS A 433 -11.73 7.15 4.10
CA LYS A 433 -11.56 6.37 2.88
C LYS A 433 -10.23 6.60 2.15
N MET A 434 -9.19 7.01 2.88
CA MET A 434 -7.87 7.32 2.31
C MET A 434 -6.75 7.02 3.29
N SER A 435 -6.96 7.23 4.59
CA SER A 435 -5.95 6.88 5.58
C SER A 435 -5.88 5.38 5.81
N SER A 436 -4.67 4.83 5.85
CA SER A 436 -4.38 3.49 6.36
C SER A 436 -3.48 3.57 7.59
N TRP A 437 -3.40 2.50 8.38
CA TRP A 437 -2.56 2.49 9.58
C TRP A 437 -1.09 2.81 9.25
N LEU A 438 -0.56 2.30 8.14
CA LEU A 438 0.82 2.55 7.72
C LEU A 438 0.99 3.97 7.17
N TYR A 439 -0.01 4.51 6.48
CA TYR A 439 0.01 5.91 6.07
C TYR A 439 0.06 6.84 7.30
N ARG A 440 -0.75 6.56 8.32
CA ARG A 440 -0.74 7.32 9.58
C ARG A 440 0.58 7.19 10.33
N ALA A 441 1.16 5.99 10.38
CA ALA A 441 2.49 5.78 10.93
C ALA A 441 3.55 6.64 10.23
N CYS A 442 3.53 6.71 8.89
CA CYS A 442 4.40 7.60 8.11
C CYS A 442 4.15 9.08 8.46
N MET A 443 2.89 9.49 8.56
CA MET A 443 2.52 10.86 8.91
C MET A 443 2.93 11.26 10.34
N ASP A 444 2.92 10.33 11.30
CA ASP A 444 3.30 10.55 12.70
C ASP A 444 4.79 10.82 12.90
N VAL A 445 5.62 10.37 11.95
CA VAL A 445 7.08 10.54 12.00
C VAL A 445 7.59 11.55 10.98
N SER A 446 6.81 11.85 9.94
CA SER A 446 7.20 12.75 8.85
C SER A 446 7.22 14.22 9.28
N THR A 447 8.34 14.88 9.00
CA THR A 447 8.52 16.32 9.17
C THR A 447 9.05 16.94 7.86
N PRO A 448 8.91 18.26 7.63
CA PRO A 448 9.45 18.89 6.43
C PRO A 448 10.96 18.73 6.22
N THR A 449 11.73 18.49 7.28
CA THR A 449 13.19 18.28 7.24
C THR A 449 13.59 16.81 7.25
N ALA A 450 12.71 15.91 7.70
CA ALA A 450 12.87 14.47 7.64
C ALA A 450 11.55 13.85 7.13
N PRO A 451 11.25 14.02 5.82
CA PRO A 451 9.96 13.60 5.28
C PRO A 451 9.90 12.08 5.08
N VAL A 452 8.75 11.51 5.42
CA VAL A 452 8.42 10.10 5.15
C VAL A 452 7.25 10.06 4.18
N VAL A 453 7.51 9.53 2.99
CA VAL A 453 6.56 9.50 1.87
C VAL A 453 5.99 8.11 1.72
N TYR A 454 4.66 7.99 1.70
CA TYR A 454 3.98 6.71 1.63
C TYR A 454 3.36 6.44 0.26
N ALA A 455 3.49 5.19 -0.20
CA ALA A 455 2.73 4.64 -1.32
C ALA A 455 1.93 3.40 -0.87
N ASN A 456 0.61 3.53 -0.95
CA ASN A 456 -0.35 2.50 -0.58
C ASN A 456 -0.61 1.56 -1.76
N PHE A 457 -0.01 0.37 -1.77
CA PHE A 457 -0.34 -0.71 -2.69
C PHE A 457 -1.30 -1.74 -2.06
N GLY A 458 -2.00 -1.35 -0.99
CA GLY A 458 -3.11 -2.12 -0.45
C GLY A 458 -4.20 -2.34 -1.51
N ALA A 459 -4.70 -3.57 -1.61
CA ALA A 459 -5.75 -3.97 -2.54
C ALA A 459 -6.84 -4.82 -1.84
N SER A 460 -7.96 -4.18 -1.53
CA SER A 460 -9.11 -4.74 -0.84
C SER A 460 -9.69 -5.92 -1.62
N SER A 461 -9.99 -7.00 -0.89
CA SER A 461 -10.50 -8.25 -1.44
C SER A 461 -9.57 -8.95 -2.43
N GLN A 462 -8.26 -8.65 -2.43
CA GLN A 462 -7.31 -9.25 -3.36
C GLN A 462 -6.32 -10.21 -2.70
N SER A 463 -5.92 -11.21 -3.49
CA SER A 463 -4.87 -12.17 -3.15
C SER A 463 -3.49 -11.52 -3.11
N SER A 464 -2.55 -12.20 -2.46
CA SER A 464 -1.16 -11.76 -2.32
C SER A 464 -0.41 -11.68 -3.63
N ALA A 465 -0.65 -12.62 -4.54
CA ALA A 465 -0.16 -12.54 -5.91
C ALA A 465 -0.64 -11.26 -6.62
N THR A 466 -1.89 -10.86 -6.39
CA THR A 466 -2.52 -9.72 -7.07
C THR A 466 -1.98 -8.39 -6.58
N TYR A 467 -1.92 -8.14 -5.26
CA TYR A 467 -1.34 -6.89 -4.76
C TYR A 467 0.16 -6.79 -5.06
N TRP A 468 0.87 -7.91 -5.09
CA TRP A 468 2.30 -7.91 -5.38
C TRP A 468 2.60 -7.62 -6.85
N ALA A 469 1.82 -8.19 -7.76
CA ALA A 469 1.90 -7.89 -9.18
C ALA A 469 1.74 -6.39 -9.49
N GLN A 470 0.95 -5.66 -8.68
CA GLN A 470 0.78 -4.21 -8.82
C GLN A 470 2.03 -3.43 -8.43
N ALA A 471 2.61 -3.74 -7.26
CA ALA A 471 3.86 -3.12 -6.83
C ALA A 471 4.99 -3.39 -7.85
N LYS A 472 5.10 -4.63 -8.34
CA LYS A 472 6.04 -4.99 -9.41
C LYS A 472 5.77 -4.24 -10.70
N GLY A 473 4.50 -4.08 -11.09
CA GLY A 473 4.12 -3.32 -12.28
C GLY A 473 4.55 -1.86 -12.21
N ALA A 474 4.41 -1.23 -11.04
CA ALA A 474 4.89 0.13 -10.81
C ALA A 474 6.42 0.25 -10.91
N LEU A 475 7.17 -0.71 -10.34
CA LEU A 475 8.64 -0.79 -10.48
C LEU A 475 9.06 -0.98 -11.94
N ALA A 476 8.39 -1.89 -12.65
CA ALA A 476 8.65 -2.15 -14.07
C ALA A 476 8.32 -0.94 -14.97
N ALA A 477 7.37 -0.10 -14.57
CA ALA A 477 7.06 1.16 -15.24
C ALA A 477 8.10 2.28 -15.00
N GLY A 478 9.13 2.03 -14.18
CA GLY A 478 10.19 3.00 -13.88
C GLY A 478 9.90 3.92 -12.69
N THR A 479 8.90 3.58 -11.87
CA THR A 479 8.67 4.28 -10.60
C THR A 479 9.90 4.11 -9.71
N PRO A 480 10.37 5.16 -9.01
CA PRO A 480 11.49 5.05 -8.09
C PRO A 480 11.24 3.93 -7.06
N PRO A 481 12.18 3.01 -6.86
CA PRO A 481 12.06 1.99 -5.83
C PRO A 481 11.99 2.64 -4.44
N PRO A 482 11.21 2.06 -3.51
CA PRO A 482 11.15 2.59 -2.15
C PRO A 482 12.49 2.50 -1.41
N SER A 483 12.58 3.25 -0.32
CA SER A 483 13.57 3.01 0.73
C SER A 483 13.19 1.74 1.51
N VAL A 484 11.90 1.59 1.82
CA VAL A 484 11.35 0.48 2.59
C VAL A 484 10.19 -0.14 1.82
N LEU A 485 10.31 -1.42 1.48
CA LEU A 485 9.18 -2.22 1.00
C LEU A 485 8.63 -3.02 2.17
N TRP A 486 7.42 -2.68 2.64
CA TRP A 486 6.71 -3.43 3.67
C TRP A 486 5.56 -4.21 3.03
N ILE A 487 5.64 -5.54 3.08
CA ILE A 487 4.71 -6.44 2.41
C ILE A 487 4.16 -7.52 3.34
N GLY A 488 2.84 -7.74 3.28
CA GLY A 488 2.21 -8.97 3.76
C GLY A 488 2.55 -10.13 2.83
N LEU A 489 3.03 -11.26 3.36
CA LEU A 489 3.37 -12.44 2.54
C LEU A 489 2.19 -13.39 2.31
N ASP A 490 1.04 -13.06 2.88
CA ASP A 490 -0.17 -13.85 2.84
C ASP A 490 -1.37 -12.91 3.03
N SER A 491 -2.52 -13.29 2.48
CA SER A 491 -3.78 -12.54 2.47
C SER A 491 -4.92 -13.44 2.93
N VAL A 492 -5.89 -12.89 3.67
CA VAL A 492 -7.15 -13.61 3.93
C VAL A 492 -7.87 -14.04 2.63
N ASN A 493 -7.57 -13.35 1.52
CA ASN A 493 -8.12 -13.60 0.19
C ASN A 493 -7.32 -14.62 -0.63
N ASP A 494 -6.23 -15.18 -0.10
CA ASP A 494 -5.52 -16.32 -0.73
C ASP A 494 -6.28 -17.64 -0.56
N GLY A 495 -7.38 -17.60 0.19
CA GLY A 495 -8.23 -18.73 0.49
C GLY A 495 -7.87 -19.39 1.82
N VAL A 496 -8.35 -20.62 1.97
CA VAL A 496 -8.17 -21.43 3.17
C VAL A 496 -6.71 -21.86 3.32
N ASN A 497 -6.14 -21.72 4.51
CA ASN A 497 -4.79 -22.19 4.80
C ASN A 497 -4.66 -23.71 4.59
N ASN A 498 -3.83 -24.07 3.61
CA ASN A 498 -3.43 -25.42 3.23
C ASN A 498 -1.98 -25.42 2.71
N ASP A 499 -1.44 -26.59 2.37
CA ASP A 499 -0.06 -26.73 1.87
C ASP A 499 0.21 -25.93 0.58
N GLY A 500 -0.81 -25.76 -0.28
CA GLY A 500 -0.69 -24.96 -1.51
C GLY A 500 -0.59 -23.46 -1.23
N THR A 501 -1.38 -22.95 -0.28
CA THR A 501 -1.25 -21.53 0.16
C THR A 501 0.08 -21.26 0.83
N LEU A 502 0.61 -22.24 1.59
CA LEU A 502 1.94 -22.19 2.20
C LEU A 502 3.04 -22.05 1.12
N GLN A 503 3.01 -22.93 0.11
CA GLN A 503 3.96 -22.86 -1.01
C GLN A 503 3.88 -21.54 -1.77
N SER A 504 2.67 -21.02 -1.94
CA SER A 504 2.44 -19.74 -2.62
C SER A 504 3.05 -18.57 -1.84
N ALA A 505 2.90 -18.55 -0.50
CA ALA A 505 3.52 -17.54 0.36
C ALA A 505 5.06 -17.60 0.32
N PHE A 506 5.65 -18.80 0.26
CA PHE A 506 7.09 -18.96 0.09
C PHE A 506 7.60 -18.50 -1.28
N ALA A 507 6.90 -18.87 -2.36
CA ALA A 507 7.22 -18.42 -3.71
C ALA A 507 7.14 -16.90 -3.81
N LEU A 508 6.13 -16.29 -3.19
CA LEU A 508 6.00 -14.85 -3.07
C LEU A 508 7.18 -14.23 -2.32
N ALA A 509 7.57 -14.77 -1.17
CA ALA A 509 8.70 -14.27 -0.39
C ALA A 509 10.01 -14.28 -1.20
N GLN A 510 10.28 -15.37 -1.93
CA GLN A 510 11.44 -15.49 -2.80
C GLN A 510 11.42 -14.47 -3.95
N ASP A 511 10.26 -14.27 -4.58
CA ASP A 511 10.09 -13.28 -5.65
C ASP A 511 10.23 -11.84 -5.14
N VAL A 512 9.77 -11.55 -3.91
CA VAL A 512 10.01 -10.28 -3.22
C VAL A 512 11.50 -10.03 -3.03
N ILE A 513 12.25 -11.03 -2.54
CA ILE A 513 13.71 -10.94 -2.35
C ILE A 513 14.41 -10.67 -3.68
N ALA A 514 14.08 -11.44 -4.73
CA ALA A 514 14.66 -11.28 -6.05
C ALA A 514 14.35 -9.90 -6.65
N THR A 515 13.12 -9.42 -6.48
CA THR A 515 12.68 -8.10 -6.95
C THR A 515 13.38 -6.98 -6.18
N ALA A 516 13.49 -7.08 -4.86
CA ALA A 516 14.20 -6.10 -4.04
C ALA A 516 15.67 -5.98 -4.47
N LYS A 517 16.33 -7.11 -4.74
CA LYS A 517 17.69 -7.13 -5.31
C LYS A 517 17.75 -6.48 -6.70
N LYS A 518 16.82 -6.83 -7.60
CA LYS A 518 16.76 -6.30 -8.97
C LYS A 518 16.61 -4.78 -9.00
N TYR A 519 15.78 -4.22 -8.13
CA TYR A 519 15.48 -2.78 -8.11
C TYR A 519 16.29 -2.00 -7.05
N GLY A 520 17.22 -2.65 -6.34
CA GLY A 520 18.03 -2.00 -5.32
C GLY A 520 17.21 -1.40 -4.17
N ILE A 521 16.22 -2.15 -3.68
CA ILE A 521 15.43 -1.78 -2.49
C ILE A 521 16.25 -2.16 -1.24
N PRO A 522 16.69 -1.18 -0.43
CA PRO A 522 17.66 -1.44 0.63
C PRO A 522 17.04 -2.09 1.88
N VAL A 523 15.77 -1.84 2.16
CA VAL A 523 15.05 -2.40 3.32
C VAL A 523 13.78 -3.10 2.87
N VAL A 524 13.67 -4.38 3.22
CA VAL A 524 12.45 -5.17 3.07
C VAL A 524 11.94 -5.51 4.46
N VAL A 525 10.63 -5.38 4.64
CA VAL A 525 9.91 -5.76 5.84
C VAL A 525 8.82 -6.74 5.43
N MET A 526 8.84 -7.92 6.01
CA MET A 526 7.85 -8.96 5.79
C MET A 526 6.99 -9.10 7.04
N SER A 527 5.71 -9.34 6.84
CA SER A 527 4.75 -9.56 7.93
C SER A 527 3.77 -10.68 7.61
N PRO A 528 3.25 -11.38 8.63
CA PRO A 528 2.29 -12.45 8.45
C PRO A 528 0.92 -11.92 8.04
N ARG A 529 0.03 -12.86 7.70
CA ARG A 529 -1.41 -12.60 7.68
C ARG A 529 -1.86 -12.18 9.09
N MET A 530 -2.63 -11.09 9.17
CA MET A 530 -3.26 -10.64 10.42
C MET A 530 -4.25 -11.70 10.96
N PRO A 531 -4.70 -11.61 12.23
CA PRO A 531 -5.68 -12.55 12.79
C PRO A 531 -6.91 -12.73 11.89
N ASN A 532 -7.46 -13.94 11.82
CA ASN A 532 -8.62 -14.24 10.97
C ASN A 532 -9.62 -15.12 11.72
N ASN A 533 -10.76 -14.51 12.08
CA ASN A 533 -11.81 -15.13 12.89
C ASN A 533 -12.49 -16.35 12.23
N THR A 534 -12.24 -16.60 10.95
CA THR A 534 -12.88 -17.69 10.19
C THR A 534 -12.07 -18.98 10.14
N LEU A 535 -10.81 -18.97 10.62
CA LEU A 535 -9.99 -20.17 10.64
C LEU A 535 -10.49 -21.17 11.67
N ASN A 536 -10.47 -22.46 11.32
CA ASN A 536 -10.60 -23.54 12.29
C ASN A 536 -9.22 -23.94 12.88
N ALA A 537 -9.21 -24.81 13.89
CA ALA A 537 -7.98 -25.20 14.59
C ALA A 537 -6.89 -25.79 13.67
N ALA A 538 -7.26 -26.61 12.68
CA ALA A 538 -6.31 -27.21 11.76
C ALA A 538 -5.71 -26.17 10.80
N GLN A 539 -6.54 -25.28 10.25
CA GLN A 539 -6.11 -24.19 9.38
C GLN A 539 -5.21 -23.19 10.12
N TYR A 540 -5.55 -22.90 11.38
CA TYR A 540 -4.74 -22.03 12.24
C TYR A 540 -3.38 -22.66 12.56
N ALA A 541 -3.31 -23.98 12.82
CA ALA A 541 -2.03 -24.66 13.01
C ALA A 541 -1.11 -24.55 11.78
N ILE A 542 -1.69 -24.65 10.57
CA ILE A 542 -0.95 -24.44 9.30
C ILE A 542 -0.46 -22.99 9.20
N LYS A 543 -1.30 -21.99 9.54
CA LYS A 543 -0.89 -20.58 9.57
C LYS A 543 0.28 -20.34 10.52
N VAL A 544 0.24 -20.89 11.74
CA VAL A 544 1.32 -20.73 12.72
C VAL A 544 2.64 -21.32 12.20
N ALA A 545 2.57 -22.51 11.58
CA ALA A 545 3.74 -23.13 10.95
C ALA A 545 4.28 -22.30 9.77
N GLN A 546 3.39 -21.76 8.95
CA GLN A 546 3.72 -20.85 7.85
C GLN A 546 4.46 -19.60 8.35
N ASP A 547 3.91 -18.91 9.34
CA ASP A 547 4.47 -17.68 9.87
C ASP A 547 5.86 -17.91 10.48
N ALA A 548 6.05 -19.01 11.22
CA ALA A 548 7.34 -19.38 11.78
C ALA A 548 8.39 -19.63 10.69
N ALA A 549 8.00 -20.32 9.62
CA ALA A 549 8.92 -20.69 8.55
C ALA A 549 9.23 -19.52 7.60
N LEU A 550 8.27 -18.60 7.38
CA LEU A 550 8.51 -17.32 6.69
C LEU A 550 9.39 -16.38 7.52
N ALA A 551 9.21 -16.32 8.84
CA ALA A 551 10.08 -15.56 9.72
C ALA A 551 11.52 -16.09 9.69
N ALA A 552 11.70 -17.41 9.68
CA ALA A 552 13.01 -18.04 9.54
C ALA A 552 13.65 -17.73 8.17
N LEU A 553 12.86 -17.73 7.09
CA LEU A 553 13.32 -17.30 5.77
C LEU A 553 13.76 -15.83 5.78
N ALA A 554 12.94 -14.92 6.35
CA ALA A 554 13.29 -13.52 6.45
C ALA A 554 14.62 -13.34 7.20
N ALA A 555 14.79 -13.99 8.35
CA ALA A 555 16.02 -13.97 9.13
C ALA A 555 17.24 -14.46 8.34
N ALA A 556 17.09 -15.54 7.56
CA ALA A 556 18.16 -16.10 6.72
C ALA A 556 18.67 -15.11 5.65
N TYR A 557 17.84 -14.15 5.23
CA TYR A 557 18.19 -13.10 4.27
C TYR A 557 18.45 -11.73 4.92
N GLY A 558 18.51 -11.65 6.26
CA GLY A 558 18.66 -10.39 6.99
C GLY A 558 17.47 -9.43 6.80
N ILE A 559 16.30 -9.97 6.46
CA ILE A 559 15.06 -9.24 6.24
C ILE A 559 14.31 -9.14 7.57
N GLN A 560 13.72 -7.97 7.81
CA GLN A 560 12.98 -7.75 9.04
C GLN A 560 11.61 -8.42 8.97
N TRP A 561 11.28 -9.18 10.03
CA TRP A 561 9.97 -9.76 10.25
C TRP A 561 9.20 -8.95 11.28
N VAL A 562 7.95 -8.56 10.97
CA VAL A 562 7.05 -7.87 11.92
C VAL A 562 5.85 -8.75 12.22
N PRO A 563 5.76 -9.36 13.42
CA PRO A 563 4.74 -10.36 13.75
C PRO A 563 3.35 -9.80 14.12
N PHE A 564 3.16 -8.48 14.10
CA PHE A 564 1.91 -7.81 14.52
C PHE A 564 1.37 -8.26 15.90
N THR A 565 2.24 -8.30 16.90
CA THR A 565 1.87 -8.65 18.28
C THR A 565 0.78 -7.73 18.84
N GLY A 566 -0.14 -8.29 19.62
CA GLY A 566 -1.20 -7.54 20.28
C GLY A 566 -2.39 -7.17 19.38
N LEU A 567 -2.50 -7.77 18.19
CA LEU A 567 -3.72 -7.75 17.39
C LEU A 567 -4.68 -8.90 17.68
N GLY A 568 -4.17 -10.02 18.17
CA GLY A 568 -4.95 -11.23 18.42
C GLY A 568 -5.19 -11.51 19.89
N ASP A 569 -6.31 -12.16 20.20
CA ASP A 569 -6.79 -12.43 21.56
C ASP A 569 -6.02 -13.55 22.27
N GLY A 570 -5.02 -14.13 21.59
CA GLY A 570 -4.23 -15.26 22.08
C GLY A 570 -4.98 -16.59 22.08
N ALA A 571 -6.20 -16.66 21.54
CA ALA A 571 -6.95 -17.91 21.41
C ALA A 571 -6.35 -18.82 20.32
N VAL A 572 -6.84 -20.05 20.26
CA VAL A 572 -6.51 -21.03 19.22
C VAL A 572 -7.81 -21.59 18.67
N PRO A 573 -8.25 -21.18 17.46
CA PRO A 573 -7.65 -20.20 16.55
C PRO A 573 -7.56 -18.76 17.10
N GLU A 574 -6.51 -18.03 16.73
CA GLU A 574 -6.34 -16.62 17.14
C GLU A 574 -7.39 -15.76 16.43
N ARG A 575 -8.14 -15.00 17.23
CA ARG A 575 -9.15 -14.06 16.74
C ARG A 575 -8.65 -12.66 16.93
N TRP A 576 -9.18 -11.73 16.15
CA TRP A 576 -8.98 -10.31 16.40
C TRP A 576 -9.26 -10.00 17.86
N LEU A 577 -8.34 -9.30 18.52
CA LEU A 577 -8.66 -8.60 19.76
C LEU A 577 -9.81 -7.67 19.43
N PRO A 578 -11.01 -7.91 19.98
CA PRO A 578 -12.02 -6.88 19.95
C PRO A 578 -11.41 -5.65 20.61
N SER A 579 -11.57 -4.49 19.96
CA SER A 579 -10.78 -3.30 20.23
C SER A 579 -10.64 -3.07 21.73
N ALA A 580 -9.40 -3.02 22.22
CA ALA A 580 -9.11 -2.49 23.55
C ALA A 580 -9.64 -1.04 23.73
N GLY A 581 -10.15 -0.41 22.65
CA GLY A 581 -10.81 0.90 22.64
C GLY A 581 -12.29 0.95 22.23
N GLN A 582 -13.05 -0.15 22.11
CA GLN A 582 -14.51 -0.10 21.84
C GLN A 582 -15.36 -0.68 22.96
N TYR A 583 -14.74 -1.01 24.08
CA TYR A 583 -15.42 -1.50 25.26
C TYR A 583 -15.87 -0.37 26.19
N ALA A 584 -16.55 0.66 25.66
CA ALA A 584 -17.24 1.75 26.36
C ALA A 584 -16.72 2.11 27.77
N ALA A 585 -15.39 2.17 27.92
CA ALA A 585 -14.71 2.58 29.12
C ALA A 585 -14.26 4.01 28.85
N THR A 586 -15.01 5.01 29.30
CA THR A 586 -14.54 6.39 29.20
C THR A 586 -13.25 6.46 29.99
N SER A 587 -12.12 6.65 29.31
CA SER A 587 -10.81 6.72 29.95
C SER A 587 -10.47 8.18 30.23
N PHE A 588 -10.08 8.47 31.47
CA PHE A 588 -9.85 9.84 31.91
C PHE A 588 -8.82 9.92 33.04
N THR A 589 -8.26 11.10 33.25
CA THR A 589 -7.49 11.39 34.47
C THR A 589 -8.39 12.13 35.44
N GLY A 590 -8.56 11.61 36.65
CA GLY A 590 -9.44 12.23 37.64
C GLY A 590 -9.05 11.93 39.07
N SER A 591 -9.70 12.62 40.00
CA SER A 591 -9.53 12.46 41.45
C SER A 591 -10.90 12.37 42.12
N ILE A 592 -11.00 11.63 43.23
CA ILE A 592 -12.23 11.54 44.02
C ILE A 592 -11.98 12.12 45.41
N ALA A 593 -12.82 13.05 45.85
CA ALA A 593 -12.79 13.61 47.20
C ALA A 593 -14.20 13.53 47.82
N GLY A 594 -14.38 12.63 48.77
CA GLY A 594 -15.69 12.25 49.28
C GLY A 594 -16.54 11.63 48.17
N THR A 595 -17.66 12.25 47.86
CA THR A 595 -18.55 11.84 46.75
C THR A 595 -18.27 12.62 45.46
N LEU A 596 -17.29 13.52 45.40
CA LEU A 596 -17.04 14.34 44.22
C LEU A 596 -15.89 13.75 43.39
N LEU A 597 -16.20 13.24 42.20
CA LEU A 597 -15.23 12.97 41.14
C LEU A 597 -14.95 14.25 40.35
N THR A 598 -13.68 14.56 40.16
CA THR A 598 -13.23 15.63 39.25
C THR A 598 -12.45 15.00 38.10
N VAL A 599 -12.91 15.21 36.87
CA VAL A 599 -12.27 14.75 35.64
C VAL A 599 -11.42 15.88 35.06
N SER A 600 -10.10 15.72 35.15
CA SER A 600 -9.12 16.72 34.71
C SER A 600 -8.77 16.64 33.23
N SER A 601 -8.88 15.45 32.62
CA SER A 601 -8.70 15.24 31.19
C SER A 601 -9.41 13.98 30.71
N LEU A 602 -10.00 14.02 29.52
CA LEU A 602 -10.49 12.83 28.82
C LEU A 602 -9.40 12.33 27.88
N ALA A 603 -9.17 11.01 27.83
CA ALA A 603 -8.30 10.43 26.82
C ALA A 603 -8.90 10.67 25.43
N THR A 604 -8.04 10.93 24.43
CA THR A 604 -8.46 11.25 23.07
C THR A 604 -9.40 10.18 22.52
N ALA A 605 -10.55 10.60 21.99
CA ALA A 605 -11.63 9.74 21.47
C ALA A 605 -12.44 8.93 22.50
N SER A 606 -12.39 9.26 23.79
CA SER A 606 -13.30 8.68 24.80
C SER A 606 -14.71 9.28 24.73
N ALA A 607 -15.73 8.47 25.02
CA ALA A 607 -17.11 8.95 25.21
C ALA A 607 -17.22 9.88 26.44
N PRO A 608 -18.29 10.70 26.58
CA PRO A 608 -18.51 11.47 27.79
C PRO A 608 -18.65 10.57 29.04
N VAL A 609 -18.23 11.09 30.20
CA VAL A 609 -18.57 10.50 31.50
C VAL A 609 -20.02 10.87 31.82
N THR A 610 -20.86 9.89 32.19
CA THR A 610 -22.29 10.12 32.50
C THR A 610 -22.73 9.36 33.75
N PRO A 611 -23.80 9.81 34.43
CA PRO A 611 -24.44 9.03 35.50
C PRO A 611 -24.83 7.61 35.03
N GLY A 612 -24.73 6.64 35.95
CA GLY A 612 -24.95 5.21 35.70
C GLY A 612 -23.68 4.43 35.33
N GLN A 613 -22.53 5.09 35.19
CA GLN A 613 -21.27 4.41 34.92
C GLN A 613 -20.55 3.98 36.22
N GLN A 614 -19.93 2.80 36.22
CA GLN A 614 -19.04 2.34 37.28
C GLN A 614 -17.60 2.76 36.97
N ILE A 615 -16.87 3.27 37.96
CA ILE A 615 -15.50 3.78 37.85
C ILE A 615 -14.50 2.71 38.30
N PHE A 616 -13.40 2.61 37.58
CA PHE A 616 -12.25 1.77 37.86
C PHE A 616 -10.98 2.63 37.84
N GLY A 617 -9.98 2.25 38.63
CA GLY A 617 -8.70 2.96 38.70
C GLY A 617 -7.92 2.58 39.95
N ALA A 618 -6.61 2.86 39.95
CA ALA A 618 -5.79 2.59 41.12
C ALA A 618 -6.30 3.41 42.33
N GLY A 619 -6.63 2.74 43.43
CA GLY A 619 -7.19 3.36 44.63
C GLY A 619 -8.69 3.62 44.60
N VAL A 620 -9.38 3.39 43.47
CA VAL A 620 -10.85 3.48 43.39
C VAL A 620 -11.46 2.25 44.04
N THR A 621 -12.39 2.46 44.98
CA THR A 621 -13.11 1.39 45.68
C THR A 621 -13.94 0.59 44.67
N ALA A 622 -13.89 -0.75 44.72
CA ALA A 622 -14.70 -1.59 43.85
C ALA A 622 -16.20 -1.29 44.00
N GLY A 623 -16.93 -1.22 42.88
CA GLY A 623 -18.35 -0.87 42.88
C GLY A 623 -18.66 0.63 42.88
N THR A 624 -17.65 1.50 42.78
CA THR A 624 -17.87 2.95 42.70
C THR A 624 -18.66 3.32 41.45
N THR A 625 -19.81 3.98 41.60
CA THR A 625 -20.68 4.39 40.50
C THR A 625 -20.90 5.89 40.48
N ILE A 626 -21.11 6.45 39.29
CA ILE A 626 -21.50 7.83 39.09
C ILE A 626 -23.02 7.91 39.24
N VAL A 627 -23.48 8.63 40.26
CA VAL A 627 -24.90 8.76 40.58
C VAL A 627 -25.50 10.08 40.12
N GLY A 628 -24.67 11.04 39.68
CA GLY A 628 -25.14 12.34 39.19
C GLY A 628 -24.02 13.23 38.67
N TYR A 629 -24.39 14.38 38.11
CA TYR A 629 -23.44 15.45 37.78
C TYR A 629 -23.12 16.29 39.03
N GLY A 630 -21.88 16.78 39.12
CA GLY A 630 -21.47 17.71 40.17
C GLY A 630 -21.88 19.16 39.85
N GLY A 631 -21.56 20.09 40.76
CA GLY A 631 -21.91 21.51 40.62
C GLY A 631 -21.12 22.30 39.58
N SER A 632 -20.18 21.67 38.86
CA SER A 632 -19.32 22.32 37.86
C SER A 632 -18.98 21.39 36.70
N ALA A 633 -18.68 21.94 35.52
CA ALA A 633 -18.29 21.17 34.35
C ALA A 633 -17.08 20.28 34.65
N GLY A 634 -17.14 19.00 34.22
CA GLY A 634 -16.09 18.02 34.52
C GLY A 634 -16.15 17.41 35.93
N THR A 635 -17.17 17.73 36.74
CA THR A 635 -17.36 17.12 38.07
C THR A 635 -18.61 16.23 38.12
N PHE A 636 -18.54 15.16 38.92
CA PHE A 636 -19.58 14.14 39.04
C PHE A 636 -19.75 13.68 40.48
N ILE A 637 -20.95 13.23 40.85
CA ILE A 637 -21.23 12.64 42.16
C ILE A 637 -21.05 11.13 42.05
N VAL A 638 -20.28 10.53 42.97
CA VAL A 638 -20.01 9.10 43.03
C VAL A 638 -20.46 8.47 44.34
N SER A 639 -20.73 7.16 44.32
CA SER A 639 -21.05 6.35 45.49
C SER A 639 -20.31 5.00 45.40
N PRO A 640 -19.66 4.52 46.48
CA PRO A 640 -19.57 5.12 47.81
C PRO A 640 -18.58 6.29 47.88
N SER A 641 -18.68 7.09 48.95
CA SER A 641 -17.74 8.17 49.29
C SER A 641 -16.32 7.62 49.52
N GLN A 642 -15.29 8.26 48.96
CA GLN A 642 -13.90 7.81 49.05
C GLN A 642 -12.89 8.94 48.79
N THR A 643 -11.59 8.65 48.88
CA THR A 643 -10.53 9.60 48.50
C THR A 643 -9.53 8.92 47.58
N VAL A 644 -9.35 9.45 46.38
CA VAL A 644 -8.42 8.98 45.36
C VAL A 644 -7.68 10.17 44.78
N SER A 645 -6.35 10.16 44.86
CA SER A 645 -5.50 11.17 44.22
C SER A 645 -5.66 11.15 42.70
N SER A 646 -5.32 12.25 42.03
CA SER A 646 -5.39 12.32 40.56
C SER A 646 -4.63 11.17 39.90
N THR A 647 -5.34 10.32 39.18
CA THR A 647 -4.79 9.13 38.52
C THR A 647 -5.58 8.78 37.28
N ALA A 648 -5.04 7.86 36.47
CA ALA A 648 -5.77 7.29 35.35
C ALA A 648 -6.93 6.42 35.86
N MET A 649 -8.13 6.70 35.35
CA MET A 649 -9.37 6.01 35.66
C MET A 649 -10.10 5.65 34.37
N SER A 650 -11.01 4.69 34.47
CA SER A 650 -11.94 4.36 33.40
C SER A 650 -13.37 4.22 33.95
N SER A 651 -14.39 4.46 33.13
CA SER A 651 -15.79 4.24 33.55
C SER A 651 -16.60 3.44 32.53
N LEU A 652 -17.31 2.40 32.99
CA LEU A 652 -18.13 1.50 32.17
C LEU A 652 -19.62 1.69 32.47
N ALA A 653 -20.47 1.59 31.45
CA ALA A 653 -21.92 1.60 31.67
C ALA A 653 -22.37 0.33 32.40
N THR A 654 -23.20 0.50 33.43
CA THR A 654 -23.77 -0.61 34.19
C THR A 654 -25.16 -0.95 33.68
N CYS A 655 -25.53 -2.23 33.77
CA CYS A 655 -26.84 -2.73 33.42
C CYS A 655 -27.38 -3.68 34.49
N ASN A 656 -28.70 -3.73 34.60
CA ASN A 656 -29.40 -4.76 35.35
C ASN A 656 -29.92 -5.82 34.38
N ILE A 657 -29.88 -7.09 34.78
CA ILE A 657 -30.42 -8.20 33.98
C ILE A 657 -31.56 -8.84 34.77
N SER A 658 -32.75 -8.89 34.19
CA SER A 658 -33.90 -9.53 34.82
C SER A 658 -33.84 -11.05 34.73
N THR A 659 -34.44 -11.72 35.71
CA THR A 659 -34.85 -13.12 35.59
C THR A 659 -36.16 -13.20 34.82
N GLY A 660 -36.24 -14.08 33.81
CA GLY A 660 -37.44 -14.23 33.01
C GLY A 660 -37.19 -14.87 31.64
N ALA A 661 -38.30 -15.17 30.96
CA ALA A 661 -38.34 -15.61 29.58
C ALA A 661 -39.07 -14.54 28.74
N PRO A 662 -38.36 -13.62 28.09
CA PRO A 662 -36.90 -13.52 27.99
C PRO A 662 -36.24 -12.72 29.12
N ALA A 663 -34.93 -12.90 29.30
CA ALA A 663 -34.12 -12.03 30.14
C ALA A 663 -34.07 -10.62 29.54
N VAL A 664 -34.29 -9.59 30.36
CA VAL A 664 -34.29 -8.19 29.93
C VAL A 664 -33.13 -7.46 30.58
N VAL A 665 -32.26 -6.92 29.74
CA VAL A 665 -31.13 -6.08 30.11
C VAL A 665 -31.60 -4.63 30.11
N SER A 666 -31.43 -3.93 31.23
CA SER A 666 -31.82 -2.52 31.40
C SER A 666 -30.57 -1.64 31.46
N ILE A 667 -30.44 -0.72 30.51
CA ILE A 667 -29.34 0.24 30.39
C ILE A 667 -29.80 1.45 29.58
N ALA A 668 -29.41 2.66 29.98
CA ALA A 668 -29.66 3.86 29.18
C ALA A 668 -28.68 3.91 28.00
N ASN A 669 -29.03 3.29 26.87
CA ASN A 669 -28.22 3.31 25.65
C ASN A 669 -29.09 3.01 24.41
N ALA A 670 -28.79 3.65 23.29
CA ALA A 670 -29.43 3.32 22.01
C ALA A 670 -28.82 2.03 21.45
N VAL A 671 -29.60 0.96 21.40
CA VAL A 671 -29.20 -0.36 20.91
C VAL A 671 -30.13 -0.82 19.77
N VAL A 672 -29.59 -1.58 18.82
CA VAL A 672 -30.34 -2.10 17.66
C VAL A 672 -30.35 -3.62 17.65
N ALA A 673 -31.40 -4.23 17.10
CA ALA A 673 -31.49 -5.68 16.96
C ALA A 673 -30.33 -6.22 16.10
N GLY A 674 -29.77 -7.37 16.47
CA GLY A 674 -28.60 -7.98 15.84
C GLY A 674 -27.26 -7.41 16.29
N GLN A 675 -27.26 -6.34 17.10
CA GLN A 675 -26.03 -5.74 17.62
C GLN A 675 -25.31 -6.70 18.57
N SER A 676 -24.01 -6.92 18.37
CA SER A 676 -23.25 -7.79 19.27
C SER A 676 -23.07 -7.14 20.65
N CYS A 677 -23.12 -7.95 21.71
CA CYS A 677 -22.82 -7.51 23.06
C CYS A 677 -22.09 -8.59 23.87
N MET A 678 -21.48 -8.20 24.98
CA MET A 678 -20.83 -9.12 25.92
C MET A 678 -21.00 -8.59 27.33
N PHE A 679 -21.15 -9.49 28.31
CA PHE A 679 -21.24 -9.11 29.71
C PHE A 679 -19.96 -9.45 30.46
N THR A 680 -19.53 -8.54 31.34
CA THR A 680 -18.60 -8.85 32.42
C THR A 680 -19.23 -8.47 33.74
N SER A 681 -18.97 -9.26 34.76
CA SER A 681 -19.58 -9.07 36.07
C SER A 681 -18.59 -9.46 37.16
N THR A 682 -18.60 -8.73 38.28
CA THR A 682 -17.86 -9.09 39.49
C THR A 682 -18.60 -10.14 40.33
N VAL A 683 -19.85 -10.44 39.97
CA VAL A 683 -20.68 -11.52 40.52
C VAL A 683 -21.08 -12.49 39.40
N ALA A 684 -21.61 -13.67 39.73
CA ALA A 684 -22.14 -14.58 38.72
C ALA A 684 -23.25 -13.90 37.89
N LEU A 685 -23.21 -14.05 36.57
CA LEU A 685 -24.31 -13.65 35.68
C LEU A 685 -25.54 -14.54 35.95
N PRO A 686 -26.76 -14.07 35.62
CA PRO A 686 -27.93 -14.92 35.66
C PRO A 686 -27.73 -16.22 34.87
N GLU A 687 -28.17 -17.34 35.45
CA GLU A 687 -28.09 -18.65 34.81
C GLU A 687 -28.80 -18.62 33.46
N GLY A 688 -28.10 -19.05 32.39
CA GLY A 688 -28.55 -18.94 31.00
C GLY A 688 -27.77 -17.92 30.16
N ILE A 689 -27.12 -16.93 30.79
CA ILE A 689 -26.26 -15.95 30.11
C ILE A 689 -24.79 -16.32 30.33
N PRO A 690 -24.09 -16.86 29.32
CA PRO A 690 -22.70 -17.26 29.47
C PRO A 690 -21.78 -16.04 29.62
N SER A 691 -20.96 -16.04 30.68
CA SER A 691 -19.96 -14.99 30.93
C SER A 691 -18.82 -15.05 29.92
N GLY A 692 -18.37 -13.89 29.43
CA GLY A 692 -17.26 -13.80 28.46
C GLY A 692 -17.60 -14.33 27.06
N THR A 693 -18.86 -14.64 26.79
CA THR A 693 -19.33 -15.08 25.49
C THR A 693 -19.95 -13.90 24.74
N GLN A 694 -19.68 -13.81 23.43
CA GLN A 694 -20.35 -12.86 22.55
C GLN A 694 -21.82 -13.26 22.38
N LEU A 695 -22.71 -12.32 22.66
CA LEU A 695 -24.16 -12.41 22.51
C LEU A 695 -24.63 -11.35 21.51
N PHE A 696 -25.92 -11.35 21.18
CA PHE A 696 -26.52 -10.39 20.26
C PHE A 696 -27.78 -9.80 20.86
N VAL A 697 -28.11 -8.54 20.52
CA VAL A 697 -29.37 -7.91 20.90
C VAL A 697 -30.50 -8.60 20.13
N ALA A 698 -31.39 -9.28 20.86
CA ALA A 698 -32.48 -10.03 20.26
C ALA A 698 -33.49 -9.08 19.58
N ALA A 699 -34.03 -9.52 18.44
CA ALA A 699 -35.07 -8.78 17.73
C ALA A 699 -36.46 -8.86 18.39
N ASN A 700 -36.67 -9.85 19.27
CA ASN A 700 -37.93 -10.06 19.98
C ASN A 700 -37.69 -10.41 21.47
N PRO A 701 -38.16 -9.58 22.41
CA PRO A 701 -38.84 -8.30 22.22
C PRO A 701 -37.92 -7.28 21.54
N ALA A 702 -38.52 -6.37 20.75
CA ALA A 702 -37.77 -5.32 20.07
C ALA A 702 -37.04 -4.44 21.10
N PRO A 703 -35.75 -4.10 20.88
CA PRO A 703 -35.00 -3.26 21.78
C PRO A 703 -35.60 -1.85 21.87
N THR A 704 -35.53 -1.26 23.06
CA THR A 704 -35.88 0.14 23.33
C THR A 704 -34.61 0.95 23.63
N THR A 705 -34.75 2.24 23.88
CA THR A 705 -33.64 3.12 24.31
C THR A 705 -33.13 2.81 25.74
N THR A 706 -33.84 1.97 26.48
CA THR A 706 -33.52 1.69 27.89
C THR A 706 -33.47 0.20 28.23
N THR A 707 -33.95 -0.68 27.34
CA THR A 707 -34.07 -2.11 27.60
C THR A 707 -33.92 -2.94 26.33
N PHE A 708 -33.37 -4.15 26.45
CA PHE A 708 -33.29 -5.13 25.36
C PHE A 708 -33.15 -6.55 25.91
N SER A 709 -33.35 -7.57 25.07
CA SER A 709 -33.03 -8.97 25.40
C SER A 709 -31.82 -9.45 24.59
N VAL A 710 -31.20 -10.56 25.00
CA VAL A 710 -30.00 -11.09 24.34
C VAL A 710 -30.19 -12.49 23.77
N SER A 711 -29.52 -12.81 22.67
CA SER A 711 -29.54 -14.10 21.97
C SER A 711 -28.12 -14.64 21.74
N LEU A 712 -27.99 -15.95 21.49
CA LEU A 712 -26.70 -16.60 21.16
C LEU A 712 -26.27 -16.37 19.70
N THR A 713 -27.21 -15.99 18.82
CA THR A 713 -26.97 -15.71 17.40
C THR A 713 -27.67 -14.40 17.02
N PRO A 714 -27.23 -13.69 15.95
CA PRO A 714 -27.76 -12.37 15.57
C PRO A 714 -29.28 -12.31 15.44
N ASP A 715 -29.90 -13.36 14.89
CA ASP A 715 -31.36 -13.49 14.70
C ASP A 715 -31.99 -14.55 15.63
N GLY A 716 -31.25 -14.99 16.64
CA GLY A 716 -31.66 -16.07 17.54
C GLY A 716 -32.79 -15.68 18.49
N PRO A 717 -33.49 -16.67 19.07
CA PRO A 717 -34.43 -16.41 20.14
C PRO A 717 -33.72 -15.79 21.34
N ALA A 718 -34.43 -14.93 22.06
CA ALA A 718 -33.93 -14.36 23.29
C ALA A 718 -33.70 -15.44 24.37
N ILE A 719 -32.61 -15.28 25.12
CA ILE A 719 -32.19 -16.18 26.20
C ILE A 719 -33.13 -16.03 27.38
N THR A 720 -33.49 -17.15 27.98
CA THR A 720 -34.18 -17.23 29.28
C THR A 720 -33.16 -17.22 30.41
N ALA A 721 -33.35 -16.38 31.42
CA ALA A 721 -32.54 -16.37 32.64
C ALA A 721 -33.33 -16.91 33.84
N THR A 722 -32.84 -17.97 34.49
CA THR A 722 -33.60 -18.75 35.50
C THR A 722 -33.26 -18.41 36.95
N VAL A 723 -32.11 -17.78 37.22
CA VAL A 723 -31.67 -17.40 38.57
C VAL A 723 -31.17 -15.97 38.58
N ALA A 724 -31.58 -15.18 39.58
CA ALA A 724 -31.15 -13.80 39.72
C ALA A 724 -29.67 -13.76 40.10
N GLY A 725 -28.80 -13.33 39.18
CA GLY A 725 -27.51 -12.77 39.54
C GLY A 725 -27.79 -11.42 40.23
N ILE A 726 -27.84 -11.39 41.56
CA ILE A 726 -28.07 -10.15 42.29
C ILE A 726 -26.78 -9.32 42.21
N GLY A 727 -26.72 -8.32 41.34
CA GLY A 727 -25.58 -7.43 41.24
C GLY A 727 -25.61 -6.47 40.06
N VAL A 728 -24.58 -5.62 40.02
CA VAL A 728 -24.33 -4.67 38.94
C VAL A 728 -23.51 -5.38 37.87
N HIS A 729 -24.03 -5.47 36.65
CA HIS A 729 -23.32 -6.06 35.52
C HIS A 729 -22.82 -4.95 34.60
N SER A 730 -21.72 -5.19 33.90
CA SER A 730 -21.27 -4.32 32.82
C SER A 730 -21.59 -4.99 31.49
N VAL A 731 -22.15 -4.22 30.56
CA VAL A 731 -22.42 -4.69 29.19
C VAL A 731 -21.62 -3.87 28.20
N PHE A 732 -21.03 -4.58 27.26
CA PHE A 732 -20.33 -4.03 26.12
C PHE A 732 -21.16 -4.22 24.88
N PHE A 733 -21.26 -3.21 24.03
CA PHE A 733 -21.84 -3.37 22.70
C PHE A 733 -20.73 -3.24 21.66
N GLY A 734 -20.61 -4.22 20.78
CA GLY A 734 -19.87 -4.02 19.54
C GLY A 734 -20.69 -3.13 18.60
N ARG A 735 -20.03 -2.26 17.83
CA ARG A 735 -20.66 -1.77 16.59
C ARG A 735 -20.78 -2.95 15.63
N ASP A 736 -21.90 -2.99 14.92
CA ASP A 736 -22.37 -4.13 14.12
C ASP A 736 -21.33 -4.77 13.20
N GLY A 737 -21.36 -6.11 13.16
CA GLY A 737 -21.16 -6.94 11.97
C GLY A 737 -19.77 -6.98 11.31
N ILE A 738 -19.06 -8.11 11.50
CA ILE A 738 -18.16 -8.79 10.52
C ILE A 738 -16.98 -7.98 9.94
N HIS A 739 -16.87 -6.69 10.16
CA HIS A 739 -15.80 -5.85 9.63
C HIS A 739 -14.73 -5.62 10.70
N GLU A 740 -13.52 -6.08 10.36
CA GLU A 740 -12.22 -5.62 10.87
C GLU A 740 -12.33 -4.23 11.50
N ASN A 741 -12.37 -4.17 12.83
CA ASN A 741 -12.86 -2.99 13.51
C ASN A 741 -11.81 -1.86 13.43
N GLU A 742 -12.07 -0.90 12.56
CA GLU A 742 -11.22 0.21 12.09
C GLU A 742 -10.32 0.81 13.18
N SER A 743 -10.91 1.13 14.33
CA SER A 743 -10.20 1.77 15.46
C SER A 743 -9.14 0.88 16.11
N THR A 744 -9.27 -0.45 16.03
CA THR A 744 -8.36 -1.41 16.67
C THR A 744 -7.06 -1.53 15.91
N ILE A 745 -7.19 -1.81 14.60
CA ILE A 745 -6.04 -2.02 13.72
C ILE A 745 -5.24 -0.73 13.69
N GLU A 746 -5.93 0.40 13.58
CA GLU A 746 -5.28 1.71 13.55
C GLU A 746 -4.61 2.08 14.87
N ALA A 747 -5.29 1.92 16.01
CA ALA A 747 -4.73 2.27 17.31
C ALA A 747 -3.56 1.35 17.70
N ALA A 748 -3.59 0.08 17.31
CA ALA A 748 -2.54 -0.88 17.63
C ALA A 748 -1.34 -0.78 16.67
N LEU A 749 -1.58 -0.68 15.35
CA LEU A 749 -0.51 -0.77 14.36
C LEU A 749 0.14 0.56 14.01
N ALA A 750 -0.58 1.68 14.02
CA ALA A 750 0.03 2.95 13.67
C ALA A 750 1.20 3.30 14.63
N PRO A 751 1.08 3.12 15.97
CA PRO A 751 2.20 3.35 16.89
C PRO A 751 3.36 2.35 16.69
N GLN A 752 3.07 1.07 16.41
CA GLN A 752 4.09 0.06 16.14
C GLN A 752 4.86 0.38 14.85
N GLY A 753 4.14 0.72 13.78
CA GLY A 753 4.71 1.19 12.52
C GLY A 753 5.54 2.46 12.71
N ALA A 754 5.05 3.44 13.46
CA ALA A 754 5.79 4.68 13.73
C ALA A 754 7.07 4.41 14.52
N THR A 755 7.02 3.53 15.52
CA THR A 755 8.19 3.11 16.30
C THR A 755 9.24 2.46 15.40
N PHE A 756 8.80 1.57 14.52
CA PHE A 756 9.69 0.96 13.53
C PHE A 756 10.30 1.99 12.57
N ILE A 757 9.49 2.89 12.00
CA ILE A 757 10.02 3.89 11.07
C ILE A 757 11.01 4.84 11.77
N ARG A 758 10.76 5.20 13.04
CA ARG A 758 11.72 5.97 13.84
C ARG A 758 13.05 5.25 14.01
N SER A 759 13.05 3.92 14.21
CA SER A 759 14.30 3.17 14.35
C SER A 759 15.13 3.17 13.06
N LEU A 760 14.47 3.25 11.89
CA LEU A 760 15.15 3.44 10.60
C LEU A 760 15.66 4.85 10.39
N ALA A 761 14.99 5.87 10.93
CA ALA A 761 15.40 7.28 10.76
C ALA A 761 16.58 7.69 11.67
N VAL A 762 16.79 6.96 12.77
CA VAL A 762 17.92 7.16 13.69
C VAL A 762 19.18 6.41 13.23
N ALA A 763 19.00 5.31 12.50
CA ALA A 763 20.07 4.46 11.96
C ALA A 763 20.62 5.00 10.63
#